data_AF-A0A940FW07-F1
#
_entry.id   AF-A0A940FW07-F1
#
_cell.length_a   1.000
_cell.length_b   1.000
_cell.length_c   1.000
_cell.angle_alpha   90.00
_cell.angle_beta   90.00
_cell.angle_gamma   90.00
#
_symmetry.space_group_name_H-M   'P 1'
#
loop_
_entity.id
_entity.type
_entity.pdbx_description
1 polymer ?
#
loop_
_entity_poly.entity_id
_entity_poly.type
_entity_poly.pdbx_seq_one_letter_code
_entity_poly.pdbx_strand_id
1 'polypeptide(L)'
;MKLIVTLLLSCLCVKAFTQATIYGPTFVEPGEVAQYEAYFSSPINSYTIISWNVSGGTIISMSTNPTIQPVTIMIQWDYAPTVGSIDIYEDIGGQSGGASIQVGAPYVSPFIQYPNFSTTPQYICANLAASVINATFQWEQSADYYNWTAISGATEQCYLPPAPSSPAATFYRCITTINGNQYTSEPATVEMNPLTPGSIALAQQPTYNTNLNITSLNANGGFCLASNYQYAWEISIEGGPWTTIGTSAGYPSGAPPIVGNTLVRRRITCGSQTLYTNTLDIKLAYTSTDYENRNYIRTYTVTTKGIHSWMQADQLDVGKKFQETNYLDGLGRSLQVVSKGISNISTNTWVDQVTFKKYDNLGRATLNYLPYPTASESGKFKTNTNEQVTYYTTSYNETSPWYKNEFESSPLNRLKKSMDVGSHRINNNIGLEFDYSFNNANGVDEKVHIWRIGYAAGSLPATTASTVYQNGTLPKFTYTNNEGKKIIEYKDLLGNIVLKKVQVSETPGVEHQGWLCTYYVYDVFNRLRYTITPKAVAYLDANNWILTQAIADELCFYVEYDSKGRAILEKKPGSAKQEILYDQRSRAVFTQDGNQAAKATKEWLANIYDEQDRTIISGLYKSNKTAAQLQTDINTAGQITSITVVGPGIENLNVSSRPTLNPPSEYIATNSVNLLPGFASNPNDEFTISIGPVAGIAQIVSVTNNAVPEVDINNPAVFTALMYNYYDNYSFPDAKAMNNSYTNTQAYATGQDIEPITKTNRTINCFTGSKVRVLGTNDFLKTTIYYDESGRVLQSLSDNYKNGEDVTTNQYHFDGRIMSVSAKHGNPGNTFDA
;
A
#
# COMPACT_ATOMS: atom_id res chain seq x y z
N MET A 1 65.08 -53.10 -2.66
CA MET A 1 65.65 -54.45 -2.88
C MET A 1 64.47 -55.40 -3.11
N LYS A 2 63.89 -55.41 -4.31
CA LYS A 2 64.06 -56.40 -5.41
C LYS A 2 63.99 -57.88 -4.97
N LEU A 3 63.03 -58.59 -5.60
CA LEU A 3 62.98 -60.03 -5.93
C LEU A 3 62.74 -61.04 -4.78
N ILE A 4 62.15 -62.23 -4.95
CA ILE A 4 61.22 -62.89 -5.89
C ILE A 4 61.13 -64.36 -5.38
N VAL A 5 59.94 -64.97 -5.42
CA VAL A 5 59.65 -66.37 -5.79
C VAL A 5 59.95 -67.54 -4.81
N THR A 6 58.84 -68.11 -4.28
CA THR A 6 58.27 -69.46 -4.56
C THR A 6 59.07 -70.72 -4.17
N LEU A 7 58.51 -71.60 -3.32
CA LEU A 7 57.79 -72.85 -3.71
C LEU A 7 57.44 -73.79 -2.51
N LEU A 8 56.20 -74.29 -2.53
CA LEU A 8 55.64 -75.56 -2.01
C LEU A 8 55.71 -75.88 -0.51
N LEU A 9 54.66 -75.62 0.30
CA LEU A 9 53.31 -76.24 0.37
C LEU A 9 53.28 -77.63 1.05
N SER A 10 53.39 -77.62 2.38
CA SER A 10 52.71 -78.56 3.29
C SER A 10 52.46 -77.86 4.62
N CYS A 11 51.70 -76.75 4.58
CA CYS A 11 51.27 -76.09 5.80
C CYS A 11 49.94 -76.71 6.24
N LEU A 12 49.97 -77.44 7.36
CA LEU A 12 48.78 -77.78 8.15
C LEU A 12 48.00 -76.49 8.41
N CYS A 13 46.94 -76.27 7.62
CA CYS A 13 46.00 -75.17 7.84
C CYS A 13 45.06 -75.59 8.96
N VAL A 14 45.27 -75.07 10.17
CA VAL A 14 44.23 -75.00 11.19
C VAL A 14 43.18 -74.02 10.65
N LYS A 15 42.07 -74.53 10.12
CA LYS A 15 40.92 -73.71 9.70
C LYS A 15 40.40 -72.93 10.91
N ALA A 16 40.14 -71.63 10.73
CA ALA A 16 39.39 -70.83 11.68
C ALA A 16 37.91 -71.27 11.70
N PHE A 17 37.31 -71.37 12.89
CA PHE A 17 35.91 -71.76 13.09
C PHE A 17 34.95 -70.72 12.51
N THR A 18 33.94 -71.17 11.76
CA THR A 18 32.85 -70.34 11.22
C THR A 18 31.70 -70.26 12.20
N GLN A 19 31.25 -69.05 12.56
CA GLN A 19 30.12 -68.85 13.50
C GLN A 19 28.80 -68.73 12.73
N ALA A 20 27.75 -69.40 13.19
CA ALA A 20 26.41 -69.36 12.61
C ALA A 20 25.44 -68.62 13.52
N THR A 21 24.58 -67.78 12.93
CA THR A 21 23.44 -67.15 13.62
C THR A 21 22.15 -67.80 13.16
N ILE A 22 21.31 -68.22 14.10
CA ILE A 22 20.03 -68.90 13.83
C ILE A 22 18.90 -67.89 13.99
N TYR A 23 18.03 -67.80 12.97
CA TYR A 23 16.83 -66.97 12.96
C TYR A 23 15.60 -67.87 12.89
N GLY A 24 14.58 -67.50 13.65
CA GLY A 24 13.32 -68.21 13.74
C GLY A 24 12.57 -67.81 15.01
N PRO A 25 11.37 -68.36 15.22
CA PRO A 25 10.59 -68.05 16.41
C PRO A 25 11.32 -68.53 17.67
N THR A 26 11.61 -67.64 18.61
CA THR A 26 12.19 -68.01 19.93
C THR A 26 11.16 -68.66 20.86
N PHE A 27 9.91 -68.71 20.42
CA PHE A 27 8.75 -69.26 21.09
C PHE A 27 7.88 -70.06 20.11
N VAL A 28 7.46 -71.27 20.47
CA VAL A 28 6.64 -72.16 19.62
C VAL A 28 5.61 -72.91 20.47
N GLU A 29 4.45 -73.24 19.87
CA GLU A 29 3.41 -74.02 20.54
C GLU A 29 3.80 -75.51 20.65
N PRO A 30 3.33 -76.25 21.68
CA PRO A 30 3.66 -77.68 21.79
C PRO A 30 3.09 -78.50 20.63
N GLY A 31 3.93 -79.28 19.98
CA GLY A 31 3.59 -80.02 18.76
C GLY A 31 3.68 -79.19 17.47
N GLU A 32 3.96 -77.88 17.55
CA GLU A 32 4.10 -77.02 16.38
C GLU A 32 5.33 -77.42 15.55
N VAL A 33 5.15 -77.38 14.24
CA VAL A 33 6.25 -77.52 13.28
C VAL A 33 6.74 -76.14 12.90
N ALA A 34 7.94 -75.78 13.35
CA ALA A 34 8.54 -74.48 13.07
C ALA A 34 9.82 -74.62 12.23
N GLN A 35 10.01 -73.69 11.30
CA GLN A 35 11.21 -73.58 10.47
C GLN A 35 12.20 -72.57 11.07
N TYR A 36 13.48 -72.93 11.05
CA TYR A 36 14.60 -72.08 11.45
C TYR A 36 15.64 -72.01 10.34
N GLU A 37 16.29 -70.85 10.26
CA GLU A 37 17.25 -70.48 9.22
C GLU A 37 18.59 -70.12 9.86
N ALA A 38 19.65 -70.87 9.54
CA ALA A 38 21.01 -70.53 9.96
C ALA A 38 21.77 -69.85 8.82
N TYR A 39 22.45 -68.75 9.18
CA TYR A 39 23.39 -68.04 8.32
C TYR A 39 24.79 -68.11 8.90
N PHE A 40 25.73 -68.62 8.12
CA PHE A 40 27.15 -68.68 8.50
C PHE A 40 27.88 -67.38 8.17
N SER A 41 28.72 -66.94 9.09
CA SER A 41 29.47 -65.69 8.96
C SER A 41 30.55 -65.71 7.88
N SER A 42 30.90 -66.89 7.32
CA SER A 42 31.83 -67.01 6.19
C SER A 42 31.50 -68.24 5.31
N PRO A 43 31.93 -68.25 4.03
CA PRO A 43 31.59 -69.32 3.09
C PRO A 43 32.19 -70.67 3.50
N ILE A 44 31.35 -71.69 3.65
CA ILE A 44 31.77 -73.06 3.94
C ILE A 44 32.09 -73.80 2.63
N ASN A 45 33.12 -74.65 2.63
CA ASN A 45 33.51 -75.39 1.44
C ASN A 45 32.51 -76.53 1.10
N SER A 46 32.48 -76.95 -0.17
CA SER A 46 31.55 -77.97 -0.67
C SER A 46 31.81 -79.40 -0.15
N TYR A 47 32.81 -79.60 0.70
CA TYR A 47 33.18 -80.89 1.29
C TYR A 47 32.94 -80.95 2.80
N THR A 48 32.51 -79.86 3.46
CA THR A 48 32.13 -79.86 4.87
C THR A 48 30.71 -80.43 5.03
N ILE A 49 30.51 -81.29 6.02
CA ILE A 49 29.18 -81.78 6.41
C ILE A 49 28.70 -80.98 7.63
N ILE A 50 27.45 -80.49 7.58
CA ILE A 50 26.77 -79.88 8.73
C ILE A 50 25.88 -80.93 9.39
N SER A 51 25.85 -80.94 10.71
CA SER A 51 24.86 -81.66 11.51
C SER A 51 24.12 -80.70 12.44
N TRP A 52 22.84 -80.98 12.66
CA TRP A 52 22.00 -80.25 13.60
C TRP A 52 21.70 -81.14 14.80
N ASN A 53 21.81 -80.58 16.00
CA ASN A 53 21.36 -81.21 17.23
C ASN A 53 20.20 -80.40 17.79
N VAL A 54 19.11 -81.09 18.10
CA VAL A 54 17.91 -80.47 18.64
C VAL A 54 17.51 -81.20 19.91
N SER A 55 17.25 -80.45 20.97
CA SER A 55 16.66 -80.96 22.22
C SER A 55 15.25 -80.40 22.39
N GLY A 56 14.31 -81.16 22.97
CA GLY A 56 12.92 -80.73 23.17
C GLY A 56 12.03 -80.76 21.91
N GLY A 57 12.51 -81.36 20.82
CA GLY A 57 11.76 -81.54 19.57
C GLY A 57 12.42 -82.55 18.64
N THR A 58 11.66 -83.01 17.64
CA THR A 58 12.10 -83.98 16.62
C THR A 58 12.34 -83.27 15.29
N ILE A 59 13.52 -83.47 14.68
CA ILE A 59 13.85 -82.92 13.37
C ILE A 59 13.00 -83.63 12.30
N ILE A 60 12.20 -82.86 11.55
CA ILE A 60 11.35 -83.37 10.47
C ILE A 60 12.12 -83.35 9.15
N SER A 61 12.81 -82.25 8.87
CA SER A 61 13.64 -82.09 7.69
C SER A 61 14.80 -81.13 7.99
N MET A 62 15.93 -81.35 7.32
CA MET A 62 17.11 -80.49 7.47
C MET A 62 17.86 -80.39 6.14
N SER A 63 18.49 -79.24 5.91
CA SER A 63 19.48 -79.08 4.85
C SER A 63 20.83 -79.64 5.29
N THR A 64 21.45 -80.45 4.41
CA THR A 64 22.77 -81.06 4.64
C THR A 64 23.87 -80.43 3.79
N ASN A 65 23.54 -79.52 2.87
CA ASN A 65 24.50 -78.85 2.01
C ASN A 65 24.80 -77.44 2.53
N PRO A 66 26.02 -77.18 3.05
CA PRO A 66 26.39 -75.90 3.65
C PRO A 66 26.54 -74.74 2.65
N THR A 67 26.66 -75.05 1.36
CA THR A 67 26.96 -74.05 0.31
C THR A 67 25.75 -73.26 -0.17
N ILE A 68 24.53 -73.66 0.24
CA ILE A 68 23.28 -72.97 -0.07
C ILE A 68 22.75 -72.34 1.23
N GLN A 69 22.74 -71.01 1.32
CA GLN A 69 22.30 -70.25 2.49
C GLN A 69 20.92 -69.61 2.25
N PRO A 70 20.01 -69.58 3.24
CA PRO A 70 20.17 -70.13 4.59
C PRO A 70 20.15 -71.66 4.61
N VAL A 71 20.88 -72.23 5.58
CA VAL A 71 20.71 -73.65 5.90
C VAL A 71 19.47 -73.76 6.79
N THR A 72 18.47 -74.49 6.31
CA THR A 72 17.17 -74.60 6.99
C THR A 72 17.06 -75.90 7.79
N ILE A 73 16.31 -75.81 8.88
CA ILE A 73 15.82 -76.97 9.64
C ILE A 73 14.35 -76.77 9.99
N MET A 74 13.55 -77.83 9.87
CA MET A 74 12.19 -77.89 10.39
C MET A 74 12.12 -78.87 11.55
N ILE A 75 11.58 -78.41 12.66
CA ILE A 75 11.50 -79.15 13.91
C ILE A 75 10.04 -79.23 14.32
N GLN A 76 9.57 -80.44 14.64
CA GLN A 76 8.34 -80.63 15.38
C GLN A 76 8.67 -80.59 16.86
N TRP A 77 8.24 -79.56 17.56
CA TRP A 77 8.54 -79.40 18.98
C TRP A 77 7.71 -80.36 19.84
N ASP A 78 8.25 -80.81 20.96
CA ASP A 78 7.59 -81.76 21.83
C ASP A 78 6.23 -81.23 22.30
N TYR A 79 5.27 -82.14 22.47
CA TYR A 79 3.90 -81.79 22.92
C TYR A 79 3.84 -81.38 24.41
N ALA A 80 4.97 -81.44 25.12
CA ALA A 80 5.11 -81.02 26.51
C ALA A 80 5.91 -79.70 26.60
N PRO A 81 5.58 -78.79 27.54
CA PRO A 81 6.34 -77.55 27.73
C PRO A 81 7.78 -77.87 28.14
N THR A 82 8.73 -77.47 27.31
CA THR A 82 10.17 -77.70 27.53
C THR A 82 10.99 -76.52 27.02
N VAL A 83 12.22 -76.39 27.51
CA VAL A 83 13.21 -75.52 26.88
C VAL A 83 13.94 -76.36 25.86
N GLY A 84 13.67 -76.09 24.59
CA GLY A 84 14.38 -76.70 23.48
C GLY A 84 15.68 -75.98 23.16
N SER A 85 16.63 -76.68 22.56
CA SER A 85 17.82 -76.07 21.97
C SER A 85 17.95 -76.48 20.51
N ILE A 86 18.45 -75.55 19.69
CA ILE A 86 18.89 -75.82 18.33
C ILE A 86 20.37 -75.48 18.27
N ASP A 87 21.19 -76.48 18.01
CA ASP A 87 22.63 -76.34 17.91
C ASP A 87 23.10 -76.87 16.55
N ILE A 88 23.99 -76.14 15.88
CA ILE A 88 24.51 -76.51 14.55
C ILE A 88 26.02 -76.75 14.63
N TYR A 89 26.49 -77.86 14.06
CA TYR A 89 27.86 -78.36 14.14
C TYR A 89 28.48 -78.61 12.77
N GLU A 90 29.81 -78.42 12.67
CA GLU A 90 30.62 -78.77 11.49
C GLU A 90 31.58 -79.93 11.79
N ASP A 91 31.70 -80.89 10.86
CA ASP A 91 32.35 -82.21 11.05
C ASP A 91 33.85 -82.20 11.43
N ILE A 92 34.53 -81.05 11.32
CA ILE A 92 35.95 -80.90 11.70
C ILE A 92 36.15 -79.73 12.71
N GLY A 93 35.04 -79.15 13.21
CA GLY A 93 35.05 -77.86 13.94
C GLY A 93 34.15 -77.75 15.19
N GLY A 94 33.42 -78.78 15.61
CA GLY A 94 32.54 -78.63 16.78
C GLY A 94 31.37 -77.65 16.54
N GLN A 95 30.82 -77.06 17.60
CA GLN A 95 29.58 -76.26 17.54
C GLN A 95 29.81 -74.87 16.91
N SER A 96 29.07 -74.57 15.84
CA SER A 96 29.16 -73.31 15.09
C SER A 96 28.10 -72.28 15.50
N GLY A 97 26.97 -72.69 16.08
CA GLY A 97 25.91 -71.77 16.57
C GLY A 97 24.89 -72.48 17.45
N GLY A 98 24.13 -71.72 18.26
CA GLY A 98 23.13 -72.26 19.18
C GLY A 98 22.01 -71.25 19.48
N ALA A 99 20.77 -71.74 19.64
CA ALA A 99 19.61 -70.95 20.05
C ALA A 99 18.76 -71.75 21.06
N SER A 100 18.29 -71.09 22.12
CA SER A 100 17.32 -71.68 23.07
C SER A 100 15.91 -71.26 22.70
N ILE A 101 15.00 -72.22 22.60
CA ILE A 101 13.61 -72.03 22.20
C ILE A 101 12.71 -72.38 23.37
N GLN A 102 11.77 -71.49 23.69
CA GLN A 102 10.75 -71.76 24.71
C GLN A 102 9.55 -72.42 24.05
N VAL A 103 9.33 -73.71 24.31
CA VAL A 103 8.17 -74.44 23.80
C VAL A 103 7.04 -74.32 24.83
N GLY A 104 5.97 -73.60 24.49
CA GLY A 104 4.74 -73.52 25.29
C GLY A 104 4.75 -72.62 26.54
N ALA A 105 5.62 -71.61 26.62
CA ALA A 105 5.52 -70.55 27.66
C ALA A 105 4.27 -69.62 27.48
N PRO A 106 3.82 -68.91 28.53
CA PRO A 106 2.57 -68.13 28.50
C PRO A 106 2.73 -66.76 27.82
N TYR A 107 1.79 -66.35 26.96
CA TYR A 107 1.74 -65.01 26.34
C TYR A 107 0.37 -64.34 26.52
N VAL A 108 0.29 -63.01 26.38
CA VAL A 108 -0.97 -62.26 26.51
C VAL A 108 -1.49 -61.75 25.17
N SER A 109 -2.81 -61.81 24.97
CA SER A 109 -3.48 -61.32 23.76
C SER A 109 -4.86 -60.72 24.11
N PRO A 110 -5.31 -59.64 23.45
CA PRO A 110 -4.61 -58.89 22.39
C PRO A 110 -3.43 -58.04 22.92
N PHE A 111 -2.41 -57.85 22.08
CA PHE A 111 -1.15 -57.18 22.45
C PHE A 111 -1.27 -55.64 22.51
N ILE A 112 -2.13 -55.02 21.71
CA ILE A 112 -2.38 -53.56 21.71
C ILE A 112 -3.87 -53.31 21.61
N GLN A 113 -4.37 -52.34 22.37
CA GLN A 113 -5.76 -51.87 22.31
C GLN A 113 -5.82 -50.35 22.30
N TYR A 114 -6.73 -49.79 21.48
CA TYR A 114 -7.04 -48.35 21.42
C TYR A 114 -8.49 -48.02 21.80
N PRO A 115 -8.89 -48.21 23.07
CA PRO A 115 -10.22 -47.80 23.54
C PRO A 115 -10.45 -46.28 23.41
N ASN A 116 -11.71 -45.89 23.20
CA ASN A 116 -12.16 -44.51 23.36
C ASN A 116 -12.27 -44.15 24.85
N PHE A 117 -12.27 -42.85 25.17
CA PHE A 117 -12.41 -42.38 26.54
C PHE A 117 -13.63 -42.99 27.25
N SER A 118 -13.42 -43.53 28.46
CA SER A 118 -14.44 -44.20 29.28
C SER A 118 -15.10 -45.43 28.66
N THR A 119 -14.55 -45.99 27.57
CA THR A 119 -14.97 -47.29 27.05
C THR A 119 -14.12 -48.39 27.64
N THR A 120 -14.76 -49.48 28.10
CA THR A 120 -14.06 -50.63 28.67
C THR A 120 -13.28 -51.35 27.56
N PRO A 121 -11.97 -51.58 27.75
CA PRO A 121 -11.15 -52.40 26.85
C PRO A 121 -11.67 -53.84 26.76
N GLN A 122 -11.16 -54.61 25.81
CA GLN A 122 -11.38 -56.04 25.76
C GLN A 122 -10.52 -56.76 26.80
N TYR A 123 -10.97 -57.95 27.21
CA TYR A 123 -10.18 -58.84 28.08
C TYR A 123 -8.83 -59.13 27.42
N ILE A 124 -7.77 -59.05 28.22
CA ILE A 124 -6.45 -59.58 27.90
C ILE A 124 -6.31 -60.94 28.57
N CYS A 125 -5.99 -61.98 27.82
CA CYS A 125 -5.90 -63.35 28.33
C CYS A 125 -4.47 -63.88 28.23
N ALA A 126 -4.01 -64.53 29.30
CA ALA A 126 -2.80 -65.34 29.30
C ALA A 126 -3.12 -66.66 28.58
N ASN A 127 -2.61 -66.81 27.38
CA ASN A 127 -2.78 -68.01 26.56
C ASN A 127 -1.73 -69.05 26.96
N LEU A 128 -2.18 -70.28 27.15
CA LEU A 128 -1.37 -71.43 27.56
C LEU A 128 -1.50 -72.55 26.54
N ALA A 129 -0.49 -73.41 26.47
CA ALA A 129 -0.58 -74.63 25.70
C ALA A 129 -1.67 -75.59 26.25
N ALA A 130 -2.36 -76.29 25.34
CA ALA A 130 -3.49 -77.17 25.67
C ALA A 130 -3.15 -78.33 26.63
N SER A 131 -1.87 -78.69 26.80
CA SER A 131 -1.39 -79.74 27.70
C SER A 131 -1.18 -79.28 29.16
N VAL A 132 -1.36 -78.00 29.46
CA VAL A 132 -1.19 -77.43 30.81
C VAL A 132 -2.50 -77.53 31.60
N ILE A 133 -2.53 -78.37 32.64
CA ILE A 133 -3.73 -78.65 33.44
C ILE A 133 -3.73 -78.03 34.85
N ASN A 134 -2.63 -77.41 35.31
CA ASN A 134 -2.51 -76.73 36.60
C ASN A 134 -1.61 -75.47 36.49
N ALA A 135 -2.21 -74.33 36.16
CA ALA A 135 -1.54 -73.03 36.15
C ALA A 135 -2.22 -72.05 37.10
N THR A 136 -1.43 -71.18 37.74
CA THR A 136 -1.93 -70.03 38.50
C THR A 136 -1.41 -68.74 37.89
N PHE A 137 -2.20 -67.67 37.95
CA PHE A 137 -1.92 -66.42 37.28
C PHE A 137 -1.79 -65.28 38.30
N GLN A 138 -0.95 -64.31 38.00
CA GLN A 138 -0.87 -63.05 38.72
C GLN A 138 -0.62 -61.94 37.70
N TRP A 139 -1.60 -61.07 37.49
CA TRP A 139 -1.44 -59.92 36.60
C TRP A 139 -0.68 -58.79 37.28
N GLU A 140 0.15 -58.11 36.49
CA GLU A 140 0.88 -56.91 36.87
C GLU A 140 0.61 -55.78 35.88
N GLN A 141 0.68 -54.54 36.37
CA GLN A 141 0.55 -53.34 35.54
C GLN A 141 1.77 -52.42 35.70
N SER A 142 2.04 -51.64 34.65
CA SER A 142 3.07 -50.61 34.62
C SER A 142 2.59 -49.38 33.85
N ALA A 143 2.93 -48.19 34.34
CA ALA A 143 2.67 -46.92 33.65
C ALA A 143 3.85 -46.47 32.76
N ASP A 144 5.03 -47.06 32.94
CA ASP A 144 6.27 -46.63 32.30
C ASP A 144 7.03 -47.78 31.60
N TYR A 145 6.41 -48.96 31.51
CA TYR A 145 6.95 -50.21 30.95
C TYR A 145 8.05 -50.89 31.79
N TYR A 146 8.64 -50.19 32.77
CA TYR A 146 9.79 -50.69 33.54
C TYR A 146 9.44 -51.07 34.97
N ASN A 147 8.58 -50.30 35.64
CA ASN A 147 8.18 -50.51 37.02
C ASN A 147 6.83 -51.24 37.07
N TRP A 148 6.83 -52.46 37.59
CA TRP A 148 5.69 -53.36 37.58
C TRP A 148 5.10 -53.53 38.98
N THR A 149 3.78 -53.50 39.07
CA THR A 149 3.03 -53.66 40.32
C THR A 149 1.99 -54.75 40.17
N ALA A 150 1.92 -55.67 41.13
CA ALA A 150 0.92 -56.73 41.14
C ALA A 150 -0.49 -56.17 41.33
N ILE A 151 -1.42 -56.63 40.50
CA ILE A 151 -2.83 -56.27 40.57
C ILE A 151 -3.50 -57.20 41.58
N SER A 152 -3.91 -56.65 42.72
CA SER A 152 -4.53 -57.43 43.80
C SER A 152 -5.78 -58.16 43.33
N GLY A 153 -5.84 -59.49 43.53
CA GLY A 153 -6.99 -60.33 43.20
C GLY A 153 -7.12 -60.72 41.73
N ALA A 154 -6.25 -60.22 40.84
CA ALA A 154 -6.25 -60.60 39.43
C ALA A 154 -5.48 -61.93 39.21
N THR A 155 -6.11 -63.03 39.59
CA THR A 155 -5.53 -64.39 39.51
C THR A 155 -6.18 -65.29 38.46
N GLU A 156 -7.12 -64.75 37.68
CA GLU A 156 -7.75 -65.46 36.57
C GLU A 156 -6.88 -65.44 35.31
N GLN A 157 -7.13 -66.40 34.41
CA GLN A 157 -6.42 -66.51 33.13
C GLN A 157 -6.64 -65.27 32.25
N CYS A 158 -7.81 -64.65 32.33
CA CYS A 158 -8.14 -63.42 31.62
C CYS A 158 -8.32 -62.28 32.61
N TYR A 159 -7.78 -61.11 32.28
CA TYR A 159 -7.95 -59.88 33.03
C TYR A 159 -8.66 -58.85 32.16
N LEU A 160 -9.58 -58.09 32.75
CA LEU A 160 -10.24 -56.97 32.11
C LEU A 160 -9.56 -55.67 32.56
N PRO A 161 -8.79 -54.99 31.69
CA PRO A 161 -8.21 -53.71 32.05
C PRO A 161 -9.31 -52.68 32.36
N PRO A 162 -9.12 -51.79 33.33
CA PRO A 162 -10.03 -50.67 33.53
C PRO A 162 -10.05 -49.74 32.32
N ALA A 163 -11.16 -49.02 32.14
CA ALA A 163 -11.23 -47.96 31.13
C ALA A 163 -10.14 -46.91 31.39
N PRO A 164 -9.38 -46.48 30.36
CA PRO A 164 -8.28 -45.54 30.55
C PRO A 164 -8.81 -44.19 31.04
N SER A 165 -8.22 -43.70 32.12
CA SER A 165 -8.50 -42.39 32.71
C SER A 165 -7.50 -41.30 32.27
N SER A 166 -6.54 -41.65 31.41
CA SER A 166 -5.45 -40.78 30.92
C SER A 166 -5.09 -41.16 29.47
N PRO A 167 -4.58 -40.22 28.64
CA PRO A 167 -4.09 -40.53 27.30
C PRO A 167 -2.76 -41.32 27.30
N ALA A 168 -2.08 -41.44 28.44
CA ALA A 168 -0.84 -42.22 28.53
C ALA A 168 -1.12 -43.73 28.42
N ALA A 169 -0.25 -44.43 27.70
CA ALA A 169 -0.31 -45.88 27.59
C ALA A 169 -0.13 -46.55 28.96
N THR A 170 -0.94 -47.57 29.23
CA THR A 170 -0.77 -48.46 30.39
C THR A 170 -0.43 -49.86 29.90
N PHE A 171 0.56 -50.49 30.54
CA PHE A 171 1.08 -51.79 30.14
C PHE A 171 0.67 -52.86 31.14
N TYR A 172 0.30 -54.04 30.66
CA TYR A 172 -0.16 -55.17 31.48
C TYR A 172 0.58 -56.44 31.10
N ARG A 173 1.06 -57.19 32.08
CA ARG A 173 1.68 -58.51 31.85
C ARG A 173 1.17 -59.52 32.86
N CYS A 174 1.30 -60.80 32.56
CA CYS A 174 0.88 -61.88 33.44
C CYS A 174 2.09 -62.72 33.87
N ILE A 175 2.22 -62.94 35.18
CA ILE A 175 3.10 -63.97 35.73
C ILE A 175 2.28 -65.24 35.86
N THR A 176 2.66 -66.27 35.11
CA THR A 176 2.00 -67.57 35.14
C THR A 176 2.92 -68.57 35.83
N THR A 177 2.40 -69.25 36.86
CA THR A 177 3.14 -70.31 37.56
C THR A 177 2.62 -71.67 37.12
N ILE A 178 3.49 -72.48 36.51
CA ILE A 178 3.19 -73.84 36.04
C ILE A 178 4.13 -74.80 36.77
N ASN A 179 3.57 -75.78 37.50
CA ASN A 179 4.34 -76.78 38.26
C ASN A 179 5.42 -76.19 39.19
N GLY A 180 5.18 -74.98 39.73
CA GLY A 180 6.11 -74.28 40.63
C GLY A 180 7.10 -73.32 39.95
N ASN A 181 7.20 -73.31 38.62
CA ASN A 181 8.04 -72.38 37.87
C ASN A 181 7.24 -71.17 37.38
N GLN A 182 7.80 -69.97 37.50
CA GLN A 182 7.17 -68.72 37.08
C GLN A 182 7.65 -68.28 35.69
N TYR A 183 6.70 -67.90 34.85
CA TYR A 183 6.93 -67.36 33.51
C TYR A 183 6.24 -66.00 33.39
N THR A 184 6.97 -64.98 32.95
CA THR A 184 6.43 -63.64 32.74
C THR A 184 6.14 -63.42 31.26
N SER A 185 4.91 -63.01 30.93
CA SER A 185 4.53 -62.69 29.56
C SER A 185 5.15 -61.37 29.07
N GLU A 186 5.21 -61.20 27.75
CA GLU A 186 5.37 -59.87 27.15
C GLU A 186 4.22 -58.92 27.55
N PRO A 187 4.45 -57.60 27.71
CA PRO A 187 3.40 -56.65 28.04
C PRO A 187 2.38 -56.36 26.93
N ALA A 188 1.08 -56.45 27.22
CA ALA A 188 0.04 -55.83 26.42
C ALA A 188 -0.07 -54.32 26.69
N THR A 189 -0.37 -53.52 25.67
CA THR A 189 -0.50 -52.06 25.74
C THR A 189 -1.95 -51.62 25.59
N VAL A 190 -2.41 -50.72 26.45
CA VAL A 190 -3.71 -50.06 26.35
C VAL A 190 -3.49 -48.55 26.31
N GLU A 191 -3.84 -47.91 25.19
CA GLU A 191 -3.69 -46.46 24.96
C GLU A 191 -4.97 -45.85 24.38
N MET A 192 -5.25 -44.57 24.56
CA MET A 192 -6.47 -43.94 24.05
C MET A 192 -6.37 -43.54 22.57
N ASN A 193 -7.46 -43.60 21.81
CA ASN A 193 -7.50 -43.05 20.45
C ASN A 193 -7.16 -41.54 20.42
N PRO A 194 -6.30 -41.07 19.50
CA PRO A 194 -5.96 -39.65 19.39
C PRO A 194 -7.15 -38.81 18.87
N LEU A 195 -7.19 -37.53 19.23
CA LEU A 195 -8.23 -36.61 18.76
C LEU A 195 -8.07 -36.32 17.25
N THR A 196 -9.14 -36.53 16.49
CA THR A 196 -9.26 -36.15 15.08
C THR A 196 -10.36 -35.08 14.93
N PRO A 197 -10.10 -33.91 14.31
CA PRO A 197 -11.07 -32.82 14.21
C PRO A 197 -12.21 -33.07 13.19
N GLY A 198 -12.11 -34.15 12.42
CA GLY A 198 -12.95 -34.42 11.26
C GLY A 198 -12.55 -33.57 10.05
N SER A 199 -13.47 -33.44 9.09
CA SER A 199 -13.25 -32.67 7.86
C SER A 199 -14.51 -31.90 7.46
N ILE A 200 -14.33 -30.89 6.62
CA ILE A 200 -15.40 -30.12 6.02
C ILE A 200 -15.26 -30.12 4.50
N ALA A 201 -16.40 -30.16 3.81
CA ALA A 201 -16.43 -30.13 2.36
C ALA A 201 -17.57 -29.23 1.88
N LEU A 202 -17.32 -28.55 0.75
CA LEU A 202 -18.32 -27.73 0.10
C LEU A 202 -19.24 -28.63 -0.74
N ALA A 203 -20.54 -28.59 -0.49
CA ALA A 203 -21.49 -29.42 -1.25
C ALA A 203 -21.68 -28.92 -2.70
N GLN A 204 -21.64 -27.60 -2.90
CA GLN A 204 -21.78 -26.95 -4.20
C GLN A 204 -21.08 -25.58 -4.18
N GLN A 205 -20.53 -25.17 -5.33
CA GLN A 205 -20.02 -23.80 -5.49
C GLN A 205 -21.14 -22.77 -5.31
N PRO A 206 -21.05 -21.88 -4.31
CA PRO A 206 -22.08 -20.91 -4.01
C PRO A 206 -22.03 -19.72 -4.97
N THR A 207 -23.16 -19.05 -5.14
CA THR A 207 -23.25 -17.74 -5.81
C THR A 207 -23.26 -16.62 -4.77
N TYR A 208 -23.04 -15.38 -5.20
CA TYR A 208 -23.06 -14.21 -4.31
C TYR A 208 -24.38 -14.13 -3.52
N ASN A 209 -24.28 -13.76 -2.24
CA ASN A 209 -25.40 -13.56 -1.34
C ASN A 209 -26.27 -14.82 -1.13
N THR A 210 -25.66 -16.01 -1.26
CA THR A 210 -26.30 -17.27 -0.91
C THR A 210 -25.71 -17.86 0.38
N ASN A 211 -26.53 -18.64 1.08
CA ASN A 211 -26.09 -19.37 2.26
C ASN A 211 -25.21 -20.55 1.84
N LEU A 212 -24.10 -20.73 2.55
CA LEU A 212 -23.22 -21.88 2.33
C LEU A 212 -23.89 -23.17 2.78
N ASN A 213 -23.73 -24.21 1.95
CA ASN A 213 -24.06 -25.58 2.33
C ASN A 213 -22.75 -26.36 2.48
N ILE A 214 -22.33 -26.55 3.72
CA ILE A 214 -21.10 -27.26 4.08
C ILE A 214 -21.48 -28.58 4.75
N THR A 215 -20.95 -29.68 4.21
CA THR A 215 -21.00 -30.99 4.85
C THR A 215 -19.80 -31.14 5.77
N SER A 216 -19.98 -31.85 6.88
CA SER A 216 -18.92 -32.05 7.87
C SER A 216 -18.91 -33.47 8.41
N LEU A 217 -17.73 -34.04 8.56
CA LEU A 217 -17.50 -35.24 9.37
C LEU A 217 -17.19 -34.80 10.80
N ASN A 218 -17.83 -35.44 11.79
CA ASN A 218 -17.65 -35.08 13.20
C ASN A 218 -16.28 -35.51 13.73
N ALA A 219 -15.85 -34.84 14.81
CA ALA A 219 -14.65 -35.19 15.54
C ALA A 219 -14.77 -36.58 16.20
N ASN A 220 -13.63 -37.26 16.35
CA ASN A 220 -13.55 -38.58 16.99
C ASN A 220 -12.24 -38.71 17.80
N GLY A 221 -12.24 -39.55 18.84
CA GLY A 221 -11.10 -39.77 19.72
C GLY A 221 -10.80 -38.63 20.71
N GLY A 222 -9.73 -38.77 21.48
CA GLY A 222 -9.36 -37.84 22.55
C GLY A 222 -10.16 -38.03 23.84
N PHE A 223 -9.99 -37.09 24.77
CA PHE A 223 -10.50 -37.17 26.15
C PHE A 223 -11.99 -36.83 26.31
N CYS A 224 -12.80 -36.99 25.25
CA CYS A 224 -14.19 -36.58 25.25
C CYS A 224 -15.11 -37.71 24.82
N LEU A 225 -16.23 -37.83 25.55
CA LEU A 225 -17.39 -38.53 25.03
C LEU A 225 -17.92 -37.78 23.81
N ALA A 226 -18.61 -38.48 22.92
CA ALA A 226 -19.19 -37.88 21.71
C ALA A 226 -20.09 -36.66 21.98
N SER A 227 -20.67 -36.56 23.19
CA SER A 227 -21.49 -35.44 23.66
C SER A 227 -20.70 -34.21 24.13
N ASN A 228 -19.37 -34.31 24.30
CA ASN A 228 -18.56 -33.32 25.01
C ASN A 228 -17.61 -32.52 24.09
N TYR A 229 -17.60 -32.81 22.78
CA TYR A 229 -16.86 -31.98 21.82
C TYR A 229 -17.47 -30.58 21.74
N GLN A 230 -16.62 -29.56 21.89
CA GLN A 230 -17.01 -28.17 21.68
C GLN A 230 -16.61 -27.75 20.26
N TYR A 231 -17.57 -27.28 19.48
CA TYR A 231 -17.34 -26.81 18.12
C TYR A 231 -17.37 -25.28 18.07
N ALA A 232 -16.57 -24.70 17.18
CA ALA A 232 -16.69 -23.30 16.79
C ALA A 232 -16.40 -23.17 15.30
N TRP A 233 -17.40 -22.78 14.53
CA TRP A 233 -17.26 -22.45 13.11
C TRP A 233 -16.70 -21.05 12.97
N GLU A 234 -15.65 -20.90 12.17
CA GLU A 234 -14.93 -19.65 11.98
C GLU A 234 -14.88 -19.28 10.50
N ILE A 235 -15.05 -17.99 10.20
CA ILE A 235 -14.90 -17.44 8.85
C ILE A 235 -13.89 -16.30 8.81
N SER A 236 -13.27 -16.10 7.65
CA SER A 236 -12.43 -14.94 7.33
C SER A 236 -12.81 -14.43 5.95
N ILE A 237 -13.23 -13.16 5.87
CA ILE A 237 -13.66 -12.51 4.63
C ILE A 237 -12.52 -11.62 4.12
N GLU A 238 -12.16 -11.75 2.85
CA GLU A 238 -11.10 -10.97 2.17
C GLU A 238 -9.75 -10.93 2.92
N GLY A 239 -9.41 -12.02 3.63
CA GLY A 239 -8.17 -12.12 4.41
C GLY A 239 -8.18 -11.36 5.74
N GLY A 240 -9.34 -10.92 6.22
CA GLY A 240 -9.51 -10.32 7.54
C GLY A 240 -9.33 -11.29 8.72
N PRO A 241 -9.52 -10.84 9.97
CA PRO A 241 -9.43 -11.70 11.15
C PRO A 241 -10.54 -12.76 11.17
N TRP A 242 -10.25 -13.93 11.76
CA TRP A 242 -11.22 -15.00 11.94
C TRP A 242 -12.32 -14.60 12.94
N THR A 243 -13.58 -14.79 12.55
CA THR A 243 -14.75 -14.55 13.41
C THR A 243 -15.57 -15.82 13.59
N THR A 244 -16.06 -16.08 14.81
CA THR A 244 -16.89 -17.25 15.10
C THR A 244 -18.34 -17.00 14.67
N ILE A 245 -18.93 -17.93 13.92
CA ILE A 245 -20.29 -17.82 13.36
C ILE A 245 -21.27 -18.86 13.93
N GLY A 246 -20.80 -19.80 14.74
CA GLY A 246 -21.67 -20.77 15.41
C GLY A 246 -20.88 -21.84 16.17
N THR A 247 -21.55 -22.56 17.07
CA THR A 247 -20.92 -23.54 17.98
C THR A 247 -21.50 -24.96 17.88
N SER A 248 -22.36 -25.21 16.90
CA SER A 248 -22.95 -26.52 16.63
C SER A 248 -22.00 -27.47 15.91
N ALA A 249 -22.24 -28.78 16.04
CA ALA A 249 -21.50 -29.79 15.27
C ALA A 249 -21.68 -29.62 13.75
N GLY A 250 -22.93 -29.44 13.30
CA GLY A 250 -23.25 -29.08 11.92
C GLY A 250 -23.00 -27.60 11.62
N TYR A 251 -22.90 -27.26 10.32
CA TYR A 251 -22.77 -25.87 9.87
C TYR A 251 -23.98 -25.04 10.32
N PRO A 252 -23.79 -23.82 10.87
CA PRO A 252 -24.89 -23.05 11.45
C PRO A 252 -25.91 -22.62 10.39
N SER A 253 -27.19 -22.92 10.63
CA SER A 253 -28.30 -22.55 9.73
C SER A 253 -28.54 -21.05 9.62
N GLY A 254 -28.05 -20.26 10.59
CA GLY A 254 -28.06 -18.80 10.61
C GLY A 254 -26.74 -18.15 10.20
N ALA A 255 -25.83 -18.88 9.53
CA ALA A 255 -24.59 -18.30 9.04
C ALA A 255 -24.87 -17.12 8.10
N PRO A 256 -24.08 -16.04 8.14
CA PRO A 256 -24.25 -14.94 7.20
C PRO A 256 -24.01 -15.41 5.76
N PRO A 257 -24.73 -14.85 4.77
CA PRO A 257 -24.47 -15.11 3.37
C PRO A 257 -23.07 -14.63 2.99
N ILE A 258 -22.44 -15.31 2.02
CA ILE A 258 -21.09 -14.92 1.58
C ILE A 258 -21.14 -13.70 0.66
N VAL A 259 -20.29 -12.71 0.96
CA VAL A 259 -20.24 -11.41 0.27
C VAL A 259 -18.87 -11.08 -0.34
N GLY A 260 -17.96 -12.05 -0.38
CA GLY A 260 -16.61 -11.92 -0.89
C GLY A 260 -15.84 -13.23 -0.80
N ASN A 261 -14.54 -13.20 -1.10
CA ASN A 261 -13.68 -14.36 -0.87
C ASN A 261 -13.72 -14.76 0.61
N THR A 262 -14.12 -16.00 0.86
CA THR A 262 -14.40 -16.46 2.23
C THR A 262 -13.60 -17.71 2.51
N LEU A 263 -12.80 -17.67 3.58
CA LEU A 263 -12.19 -18.86 4.16
C LEU A 263 -13.09 -19.37 5.29
N VAL A 264 -13.32 -20.69 5.35
CA VAL A 264 -14.13 -21.33 6.40
C VAL A 264 -13.36 -22.47 7.03
N ARG A 265 -13.39 -22.57 8.36
CA ARG A 265 -12.86 -23.73 9.11
C ARG A 265 -13.71 -24.00 10.35
N ARG A 266 -13.57 -25.20 10.94
CA ARG A 266 -14.20 -25.53 12.22
C ARG A 266 -13.12 -25.88 13.24
N ARG A 267 -13.17 -25.20 14.39
CA ARG A 267 -12.36 -25.48 15.57
C ARG A 267 -13.07 -26.50 16.46
N ILE A 268 -12.33 -27.50 16.92
CA ILE A 268 -12.80 -28.54 17.82
C ILE A 268 -11.97 -28.44 19.11
N THR A 269 -12.65 -28.37 20.25
CA THR A 269 -12.00 -28.43 21.57
C THR A 269 -12.50 -29.64 22.35
N CYS A 270 -11.56 -30.40 22.88
CA CYS A 270 -11.81 -31.52 23.76
C CYS A 270 -10.86 -31.46 24.96
N GLY A 271 -11.39 -31.11 26.15
CA GLY A 271 -10.55 -30.84 27.32
C GLY A 271 -9.56 -29.70 27.03
N SER A 272 -8.26 -29.96 27.18
CA SER A 272 -7.17 -29.01 26.87
C SER A 272 -6.68 -29.07 25.41
N GLN A 273 -7.19 -29.98 24.59
CA GLN A 273 -6.77 -30.13 23.20
C GLN A 273 -7.66 -29.31 22.27
N THR A 274 -7.04 -28.53 21.39
CA THR A 274 -7.72 -27.75 20.34
C THR A 274 -7.11 -28.08 18.98
N LEU A 275 -7.95 -28.52 18.05
CA LEU A 275 -7.57 -28.81 16.66
C LEU A 275 -8.54 -28.14 15.68
N TYR A 276 -8.14 -28.06 14.42
CA TYR A 276 -8.93 -27.45 13.33
C TYR A 276 -9.13 -28.46 12.20
N THR A 277 -10.27 -28.37 11.52
CA THR A 277 -10.48 -29.08 10.25
C THR A 277 -9.61 -28.50 9.14
N ASN A 278 -9.65 -29.09 7.94
CA ASN A 278 -9.20 -28.41 6.73
C ASN A 278 -9.92 -27.05 6.56
N THR A 279 -9.25 -26.10 5.91
CA THR A 279 -9.82 -24.80 5.56
C THR A 279 -10.40 -24.87 4.14
N LEU A 280 -11.66 -24.45 3.96
CA LEU A 280 -12.25 -24.26 2.64
C LEU A 280 -11.91 -22.85 2.14
N ASP A 281 -11.35 -22.76 0.93
CA ASP A 281 -11.09 -21.50 0.21
C ASP A 281 -12.18 -21.30 -0.85
N ILE A 282 -13.14 -20.43 -0.55
CA ILE A 282 -14.29 -20.17 -1.40
C ILE A 282 -14.02 -18.90 -2.19
N LYS A 283 -13.61 -19.09 -3.45
CA LYS A 283 -13.40 -18.02 -4.43
C LYS A 283 -14.67 -17.81 -5.24
N LEU A 284 -15.31 -16.65 -5.08
CA LEU A 284 -16.47 -16.29 -5.88
C LEU A 284 -16.00 -15.95 -7.31
N ALA A 285 -16.68 -16.49 -8.33
CA ALA A 285 -16.43 -16.11 -9.71
C ALA A 285 -16.89 -14.66 -9.93
N TYR A 286 -15.93 -13.75 -10.15
CA TYR A 286 -16.18 -12.33 -10.35
C TYR A 286 -16.68 -12.06 -11.77
N THR A 287 -17.99 -11.97 -11.97
CA THR A 287 -18.55 -11.37 -13.19
C THR A 287 -19.61 -10.36 -12.82
N SER A 288 -19.40 -9.10 -13.18
CA SER A 288 -20.47 -8.10 -13.21
C SER A 288 -21.62 -8.62 -14.05
N THR A 289 -22.86 -8.27 -13.68
CA THR A 289 -24.04 -8.60 -14.48
C THR A 289 -23.96 -7.99 -15.89
N ASP A 290 -23.22 -6.89 -16.05
CA ASP A 290 -23.01 -6.16 -17.31
C ASP A 290 -21.64 -6.52 -17.95
N TYR A 291 -21.22 -7.78 -17.86
CA TYR A 291 -19.97 -8.26 -18.47
C TYR A 291 -20.02 -8.20 -20.01
N GLU A 292 -18.88 -7.84 -20.61
CA GLU A 292 -18.64 -7.91 -22.05
C GLU A 292 -17.33 -8.64 -22.34
N ASN A 293 -17.32 -9.49 -23.37
CA ASN A 293 -16.11 -10.19 -23.82
C ASN A 293 -15.17 -9.26 -24.62
N ARG A 294 -14.64 -8.24 -23.94
CA ARG A 294 -13.73 -7.22 -24.48
C ARG A 294 -12.76 -6.79 -23.39
N ASN A 295 -11.61 -6.24 -23.80
CA ASN A 295 -10.70 -5.60 -22.86
C ASN A 295 -11.25 -4.22 -22.48
N TYR A 296 -11.50 -3.99 -21.20
CA TYR A 296 -11.92 -2.68 -20.70
C TYR A 296 -11.46 -2.45 -19.27
N ILE A 297 -11.38 -1.18 -18.88
CA ILE A 297 -11.29 -0.73 -17.49
C ILE A 297 -12.61 -0.05 -17.16
N ARG A 298 -13.30 -0.51 -16.12
CA ARG A 298 -14.54 0.09 -15.64
C ARG A 298 -14.34 0.69 -14.25
N THR A 299 -14.70 1.96 -14.11
CA THR A 299 -14.55 2.72 -12.89
C THR A 299 -15.92 3.10 -12.36
N TYR A 300 -16.15 2.83 -11.07
CA TYR A 300 -17.34 3.28 -10.35
C TYR A 300 -16.97 4.37 -9.35
N THR A 301 -17.60 5.53 -9.49
CA THR A 301 -17.56 6.58 -8.46
C THR A 301 -18.88 6.51 -7.68
N VAL A 302 -18.82 5.96 -6.47
CA VAL A 302 -19.98 5.78 -5.60
C VAL A 302 -20.30 7.10 -4.90
N THR A 303 -21.57 7.52 -4.95
CA THR A 303 -22.02 8.77 -4.32
C THR A 303 -22.91 8.54 -3.10
N THR A 304 -23.14 7.29 -2.69
CA THR A 304 -24.01 6.92 -1.56
C THR A 304 -23.20 6.32 -0.41
N LYS A 305 -23.58 6.62 0.84
CA LYS A 305 -22.96 6.03 2.04
C LYS A 305 -23.26 4.53 2.18
N GLY A 306 -22.45 3.83 2.97
CA GLY A 306 -22.71 2.44 3.38
C GLY A 306 -22.39 1.37 2.32
N ILE A 307 -21.63 1.73 1.29
CA ILE A 307 -21.19 0.81 0.23
C ILE A 307 -19.79 0.32 0.57
N HIS A 308 -19.66 -0.98 0.77
CA HIS A 308 -18.46 -1.63 1.31
C HIS A 308 -17.85 -2.67 0.36
N SER A 309 -18.47 -2.94 -0.79
CA SER A 309 -17.93 -3.86 -1.79
C SER A 309 -18.17 -3.38 -3.22
N TRP A 310 -17.35 -3.89 -4.15
CA TRP A 310 -17.48 -3.58 -5.58
C TRP A 310 -18.81 -4.08 -6.17
N MET A 311 -19.39 -5.16 -5.63
CA MET A 311 -20.68 -5.70 -6.10
C MET A 311 -21.84 -4.82 -5.67
N GLN A 312 -21.80 -4.31 -4.43
CA GLN A 312 -22.79 -3.32 -3.99
C GLN A 312 -22.72 -2.09 -4.89
N ALA A 313 -21.51 -1.62 -5.21
CA ALA A 313 -21.33 -0.54 -6.18
C ALA A 313 -21.87 -0.92 -7.57
N ASP A 314 -21.61 -2.12 -8.09
CA ASP A 314 -22.09 -2.58 -9.40
C ASP A 314 -23.62 -2.67 -9.48
N GLN A 315 -24.31 -2.89 -8.36
CA GLN A 315 -25.78 -2.94 -8.28
C GLN A 315 -26.46 -1.58 -8.08
N LEU A 316 -25.71 -0.51 -7.78
CA LEU A 316 -26.33 0.81 -7.57
C LEU A 316 -27.00 1.34 -8.84
N ASP A 317 -28.16 1.96 -8.66
CA ASP A 317 -28.88 2.65 -9.71
C ASP A 317 -28.08 3.84 -10.26
N VAL A 318 -28.39 4.24 -11.51
CA VAL A 318 -27.87 5.49 -12.10
C VAL A 318 -28.21 6.67 -11.19
N GLY A 319 -27.22 7.52 -10.90
CA GLY A 319 -27.35 8.66 -9.98
C GLY A 319 -26.86 8.39 -8.55
N LYS A 320 -26.84 7.13 -8.11
CA LYS A 320 -26.15 6.68 -6.88
C LYS A 320 -24.69 6.26 -7.12
N LYS A 321 -24.34 6.13 -8.41
CA LYS A 321 -22.98 5.96 -8.89
C LYS A 321 -22.80 6.65 -10.25
N PHE A 322 -21.55 6.99 -10.55
CA PHE A 322 -21.09 7.22 -11.91
C PHE A 322 -20.31 6.00 -12.39
N GLN A 323 -20.60 5.54 -13.61
CA GLN A 323 -19.91 4.41 -14.24
C GLN A 323 -19.27 4.88 -15.54
N GLU A 324 -17.95 4.76 -15.63
CA GLU A 324 -17.19 4.99 -16.86
C GLU A 324 -16.52 3.69 -17.29
N THR A 325 -16.64 3.33 -18.57
CA THR A 325 -15.99 2.15 -19.15
C THR A 325 -15.10 2.56 -20.31
N ASN A 326 -13.78 2.39 -20.14
CA ASN A 326 -12.78 2.63 -21.17
C ASN A 326 -12.40 1.30 -21.85
N TYR A 327 -12.89 1.09 -23.06
CA TYR A 327 -12.58 -0.08 -23.87
C TYR A 327 -11.23 0.08 -24.57
N LEU A 328 -10.43 -0.98 -24.52
CA LEU A 328 -9.07 -1.00 -25.02
C LEU A 328 -8.97 -1.93 -26.22
N ASP A 329 -8.07 -1.62 -27.15
CA ASP A 329 -7.67 -2.57 -28.19
C ASP A 329 -6.67 -3.61 -27.68
N GLY A 330 -6.24 -4.51 -28.56
CA GLY A 330 -5.24 -5.55 -28.24
C GLY A 330 -3.85 -5.02 -27.88
N LEU A 331 -3.59 -3.72 -28.03
CA LEU A 331 -2.35 -3.05 -27.67
C LEU A 331 -2.53 -2.11 -26.45
N GLY A 332 -3.69 -2.16 -25.79
CA GLY A 332 -3.98 -1.36 -24.60
C GLY A 332 -4.34 0.10 -24.87
N ARG A 333 -4.58 0.49 -26.13
CA ARG A 333 -4.96 1.87 -26.48
C ARG A 333 -6.47 2.06 -26.32
N SER A 334 -6.89 3.22 -25.83
CA SER A 334 -8.30 3.56 -25.66
C SER A 334 -9.03 3.65 -27.01
N LEU A 335 -10.01 2.78 -27.22
CA LEU A 335 -10.86 2.75 -28.41
C LEU A 335 -12.12 3.59 -28.23
N GLN A 336 -12.82 3.37 -27.12
CA GLN A 336 -14.10 4.00 -26.81
C GLN A 336 -14.23 4.17 -25.31
N VAL A 337 -14.75 5.31 -24.87
CA VAL A 337 -15.13 5.56 -23.47
C VAL A 337 -16.64 5.76 -23.43
N VAL A 338 -17.31 4.97 -22.59
CA VAL A 338 -18.76 5.02 -22.35
C VAL A 338 -19.00 5.44 -20.91
N SER A 339 -19.59 6.62 -20.72
CA SER A 339 -20.09 7.09 -19.43
C SER A 339 -21.59 6.81 -19.35
N LYS A 340 -21.99 5.86 -18.49
CA LYS A 340 -23.37 5.36 -18.42
C LYS A 340 -24.30 6.40 -17.80
N GLY A 341 -25.40 6.72 -18.47
CA GLY A 341 -26.50 7.52 -17.91
C GLY A 341 -26.12 8.92 -17.41
N ILE A 342 -25.16 9.60 -18.05
CA ILE A 342 -24.70 10.94 -17.64
C ILE A 342 -25.27 12.09 -18.49
N SER A 343 -25.78 11.78 -19.69
CA SER A 343 -26.30 12.80 -20.60
C SER A 343 -27.82 12.85 -20.55
N ASN A 344 -28.38 14.04 -20.32
CA ASN A 344 -29.83 14.24 -20.27
C ASN A 344 -30.33 14.67 -21.66
N ILE A 345 -31.22 13.87 -22.26
CA ILE A 345 -31.81 14.17 -23.58
C ILE A 345 -33.27 14.65 -23.49
N SER A 346 -33.94 14.42 -22.37
CA SER A 346 -35.30 14.92 -22.07
C SER A 346 -35.60 14.77 -20.58
N THR A 347 -36.63 15.45 -20.06
CA THR A 347 -36.99 15.40 -18.64
C THR A 347 -36.99 13.97 -18.09
N ASN A 348 -36.09 13.70 -17.13
CA ASN A 348 -35.87 12.40 -16.48
C ASN A 348 -35.41 11.24 -17.39
N THR A 349 -34.89 11.51 -18.59
CA THR A 349 -34.31 10.50 -19.47
C THR A 349 -32.80 10.73 -19.62
N TRP A 350 -32.04 9.90 -18.91
CA TRP A 350 -30.59 9.90 -18.91
C TRP A 350 -30.06 8.77 -19.79
N VAL A 351 -29.15 9.11 -20.69
CA VAL A 351 -28.53 8.20 -21.65
C VAL A 351 -27.02 8.25 -21.55
N ASP A 352 -26.35 7.32 -22.22
CA ASP A 352 -24.89 7.25 -22.17
C ASP A 352 -24.27 8.40 -22.94
N GLN A 353 -23.11 8.86 -22.49
CA GLN A 353 -22.21 9.70 -23.28
C GLN A 353 -21.04 8.85 -23.78
N VAL A 354 -20.81 8.89 -25.09
CA VAL A 354 -19.82 8.04 -25.74
C VAL A 354 -18.80 8.89 -26.48
N THR A 355 -17.52 8.58 -26.31
CA THR A 355 -16.40 9.14 -27.09
C THR A 355 -15.55 8.02 -27.66
N PHE A 356 -14.94 8.21 -28.82
CA PHE A 356 -14.09 7.20 -29.43
C PHE A 356 -13.02 7.83 -30.33
N LYS A 357 -12.03 7.01 -30.71
CA LYS A 357 -10.89 7.44 -31.52
C LYS A 357 -10.66 6.49 -32.68
N LYS A 358 -10.16 7.02 -33.79
CA LYS A 358 -9.65 6.24 -34.92
C LYS A 358 -8.14 6.32 -34.95
N TYR A 359 -7.51 5.16 -34.93
CA TYR A 359 -6.07 5.01 -35.09
C TYR A 359 -5.72 4.62 -36.51
N ASP A 360 -4.55 5.04 -36.98
CA ASP A 360 -3.93 4.45 -38.18
C ASP A 360 -3.22 3.13 -37.87
N ASN A 361 -2.67 2.49 -38.90
CA ASN A 361 -1.95 1.21 -38.76
C ASN A 361 -0.70 1.29 -37.89
N LEU A 362 -0.17 2.50 -37.65
CA LEU A 362 0.98 2.75 -36.77
C LEU A 362 0.54 3.09 -35.34
N GLY A 363 -0.76 3.12 -35.06
CA GLY A 363 -1.30 3.37 -33.74
C GLY A 363 -1.43 4.82 -33.33
N ARG A 364 -1.42 5.74 -34.30
CA ARG A 364 -1.53 7.18 -34.07
C ARG A 364 -2.98 7.60 -34.21
N ALA A 365 -3.49 8.39 -33.26
CA ALA A 365 -4.87 8.87 -33.27
C ALA A 365 -5.07 9.92 -34.37
N THR A 366 -5.66 9.52 -35.49
CA THR A 366 -5.89 10.37 -36.67
C THR A 366 -7.20 11.13 -36.58
N LEU A 367 -8.25 10.49 -36.04
CA LEU A 367 -9.53 11.15 -35.76
C LEU A 367 -9.88 10.96 -34.29
N ASN A 368 -10.32 12.05 -33.68
CA ASN A 368 -10.80 12.03 -32.31
C ASN A 368 -12.20 12.62 -32.32
N TYR A 369 -13.16 11.76 -32.05
CA TYR A 369 -14.57 12.04 -32.23
C TYR A 369 -15.11 12.80 -31.02
N LEU A 370 -15.96 13.79 -31.28
CA LEU A 370 -16.65 14.49 -30.22
C LEU A 370 -17.61 13.55 -29.46
N PRO A 371 -17.85 13.82 -28.17
CA PRO A 371 -18.82 13.06 -27.39
C PRO A 371 -20.24 13.17 -27.96
N TYR A 372 -21.00 12.08 -27.91
CA TYR A 372 -22.43 12.12 -28.28
C TYR A 372 -23.28 11.32 -27.27
N PRO A 373 -24.55 11.72 -27.08
CA PRO A 373 -25.49 10.97 -26.28
C PRO A 373 -26.11 9.82 -27.07
N THR A 374 -26.29 8.65 -26.46
CA THR A 374 -27.02 7.52 -27.06
C THR A 374 -27.70 6.63 -26.05
N ALA A 375 -28.92 6.19 -26.37
CA ALA A 375 -29.71 5.23 -25.60
C ALA A 375 -29.45 3.77 -26.04
N SER A 376 -28.71 3.55 -27.13
CA SER A 376 -28.40 2.19 -27.62
C SER A 376 -27.54 1.45 -26.60
N GLU A 377 -27.81 0.15 -26.38
CA GLU A 377 -26.97 -0.75 -25.56
C GLU A 377 -26.38 -0.10 -24.28
N SER A 378 -27.24 0.46 -23.41
CA SER A 378 -26.79 1.29 -22.28
C SER A 378 -25.73 0.60 -21.41
N GLY A 379 -24.67 1.34 -21.07
CA GLY A 379 -23.52 0.89 -20.31
C GLY A 379 -22.50 0.03 -21.07
N LYS A 380 -22.77 -0.30 -22.34
CA LYS A 380 -21.96 -1.21 -23.17
C LYS A 380 -21.28 -0.53 -24.35
N PHE A 381 -20.38 -1.26 -25.01
CA PHE A 381 -19.67 -0.82 -26.20
C PHE A 381 -20.62 -0.58 -27.39
N LYS A 382 -20.51 0.58 -28.03
CA LYS A 382 -21.28 0.93 -29.24
C LYS A 382 -20.54 0.46 -30.49
N THR A 383 -21.17 -0.43 -31.24
CA THR A 383 -20.61 -0.97 -32.49
C THR A 383 -20.93 -0.11 -33.71
N ASN A 384 -22.05 0.61 -33.69
CA ASN A 384 -22.46 1.49 -34.77
C ASN A 384 -21.74 2.85 -34.67
N THR A 385 -20.71 3.03 -35.48
CA THR A 385 -19.92 4.27 -35.52
C THR A 385 -20.63 5.45 -36.19
N ASN A 386 -21.77 5.21 -36.87
CA ASN A 386 -22.53 6.27 -37.54
C ASN A 386 -23.48 7.02 -36.59
N GLU A 387 -23.79 6.47 -35.40
CA GLU A 387 -24.69 7.12 -34.44
C GLU A 387 -24.26 8.55 -34.11
N GLN A 388 -22.95 8.75 -33.96
CA GLN A 388 -22.36 10.04 -33.67
C GLN A 388 -22.57 11.06 -34.80
N VAL A 389 -22.29 10.65 -36.04
CA VAL A 389 -22.48 11.51 -37.22
C VAL A 389 -23.96 11.86 -37.39
N THR A 390 -24.86 10.88 -37.20
CA THR A 390 -26.31 11.13 -37.25
C THR A 390 -26.74 12.14 -36.19
N TYR A 391 -26.30 11.97 -34.94
CA TYR A 391 -26.62 12.90 -33.84
C TYR A 391 -26.21 14.35 -34.19
N TYR A 392 -24.96 14.55 -34.65
CA TYR A 392 -24.45 15.87 -34.99
C TYR A 392 -25.09 16.46 -36.25
N THR A 393 -25.41 15.63 -37.24
CA THR A 393 -26.08 16.08 -38.45
C THR A 393 -27.50 16.55 -38.12
N THR A 394 -28.25 15.81 -37.31
CA THR A 394 -29.62 16.19 -36.93
C THR A 394 -29.66 17.39 -35.99
N SER A 395 -28.75 17.46 -35.02
CA SER A 395 -28.80 18.48 -33.97
C SER A 395 -28.12 19.80 -34.37
N TYR A 396 -27.07 19.73 -35.19
CA TYR A 396 -26.19 20.87 -35.49
C TYR A 396 -25.91 21.05 -37.00
N ASN A 397 -26.49 20.21 -37.87
CA ASN A 397 -26.16 20.17 -39.31
C ASN A 397 -24.65 19.98 -39.56
N GLU A 398 -23.99 19.16 -38.73
CA GLU A 398 -22.55 18.91 -38.75
C GLU A 398 -22.26 17.45 -39.14
N THR A 399 -21.46 17.24 -40.19
CA THR A 399 -21.14 15.92 -40.76
C THR A 399 -19.72 15.45 -40.45
N SER A 400 -18.86 16.33 -39.92
CA SER A 400 -17.49 16.05 -39.46
C SER A 400 -17.25 16.44 -37.99
N PRO A 401 -17.99 15.85 -37.02
CA PRO A 401 -17.86 16.12 -35.59
C PRO A 401 -16.63 15.43 -34.95
N TRP A 402 -15.44 15.70 -35.49
CA TRP A 402 -14.16 15.21 -34.99
C TRP A 402 -13.06 16.22 -35.29
N TYR A 403 -12.03 16.26 -34.43
CA TYR A 403 -10.77 16.90 -34.82
C TYR A 403 -9.89 15.87 -35.53
N LYS A 404 -9.16 16.33 -36.54
CA LYS A 404 -8.34 15.48 -37.42
C LYS A 404 -6.88 15.85 -37.35
N ASN A 405 -6.05 14.86 -37.08
CA ASN A 405 -4.60 14.96 -37.08
C ASN A 405 -4.01 14.23 -38.27
N GLU A 406 -3.14 14.91 -39.00
CA GLU A 406 -2.35 14.35 -40.08
C GLU A 406 -0.90 14.33 -39.67
N PHE A 407 -0.25 13.19 -39.83
CA PHE A 407 1.15 12.99 -39.48
C PHE A 407 2.02 12.96 -40.73
N GLU A 408 3.29 13.35 -40.61
CA GLU A 408 4.25 13.14 -41.70
C GLU A 408 4.53 11.64 -41.92
N SER A 409 4.95 11.29 -43.13
CA SER A 409 5.40 9.94 -43.50
C SER A 409 6.82 9.64 -43.01
N SER A 410 7.15 10.07 -41.79
CA SER A 410 8.45 9.84 -41.16
C SER A 410 8.29 9.00 -39.88
N PRO A 411 9.31 8.23 -39.50
CA PRO A 411 9.29 7.40 -38.29
C PRO A 411 9.21 8.23 -37.00
N LEU A 412 9.40 9.55 -37.06
CA LEU A 412 9.44 10.44 -35.90
C LEU A 412 8.06 10.78 -35.32
N ASN A 413 6.97 10.25 -35.89
CA ASN A 413 5.60 10.45 -35.40
C ASN A 413 5.23 11.93 -35.19
N ARG A 414 5.65 12.82 -36.11
CA ARG A 414 5.40 14.26 -35.99
C ARG A 414 4.10 14.66 -36.68
N LEU A 415 3.40 15.61 -36.08
CA LEU A 415 2.16 16.18 -36.61
C LEU A 415 2.50 17.10 -37.77
N LYS A 416 1.88 16.91 -38.93
CA LYS A 416 1.98 17.77 -40.12
C LYS A 416 0.85 18.80 -40.15
N LYS A 417 -0.35 18.40 -39.72
CA LYS A 417 -1.53 19.26 -39.70
C LYS A 417 -2.49 18.83 -38.61
N SER A 418 -3.10 19.81 -37.93
CA SER A 418 -4.18 19.59 -36.97
C SER A 418 -5.36 20.45 -37.39
N MET A 419 -6.47 19.81 -37.71
CA MET A 419 -7.73 20.47 -38.04
C MET A 419 -8.66 20.34 -36.86
N ASP A 420 -9.22 21.47 -36.46
CA ASP A 420 -10.27 21.53 -35.45
C ASP A 420 -11.57 20.93 -35.99
N VAL A 421 -12.56 20.79 -35.12
CA VAL A 421 -13.85 20.20 -35.43
C VAL A 421 -14.60 21.01 -36.49
N GLY A 422 -15.30 20.28 -37.37
CA GLY A 422 -16.39 20.80 -38.17
C GLY A 422 -16.19 20.66 -39.66
N SER A 423 -17.28 20.43 -40.40
CA SER A 423 -17.24 20.11 -41.83
C SER A 423 -16.65 21.23 -42.68
N HIS A 424 -16.85 22.50 -42.30
CA HIS A 424 -16.17 23.60 -42.99
C HIS A 424 -14.64 23.52 -42.82
N ARG A 425 -14.14 23.12 -41.65
CA ARG A 425 -12.70 22.98 -41.39
C ARG A 425 -12.13 21.75 -42.10
N ILE A 426 -12.78 20.60 -41.92
CA ILE A 426 -12.31 19.32 -42.46
C ILE A 426 -12.38 19.28 -44.00
N ASN A 427 -13.50 19.72 -44.61
CA ASN A 427 -13.69 19.62 -46.07
C ASN A 427 -12.85 20.63 -46.85
N ASN A 428 -12.58 21.81 -46.27
CA ASN A 428 -11.72 22.82 -46.88
C ASN A 428 -10.24 22.68 -46.45
N ASN A 429 -9.91 21.64 -45.67
CA ASN A 429 -8.56 21.40 -45.17
C ASN A 429 -8.00 22.63 -44.40
N ILE A 430 -8.80 23.24 -43.53
CA ILE A 430 -8.42 24.39 -42.72
C ILE A 430 -7.97 23.92 -41.34
N GLY A 431 -6.70 24.13 -41.01
CA GLY A 431 -6.13 23.73 -39.73
C GLY A 431 -4.75 24.34 -39.51
N LEU A 432 -4.22 24.12 -38.31
CA LEU A 432 -2.86 24.48 -37.94
C LEU A 432 -1.88 23.55 -38.68
N GLU A 433 -0.99 24.12 -39.47
CA GLU A 433 0.05 23.38 -40.20
C GLU A 433 1.39 23.47 -39.47
N PHE A 434 2.15 22.37 -39.56
CA PHE A 434 3.42 22.20 -38.89
C PHE A 434 4.47 21.82 -39.95
N ASP A 435 5.50 22.65 -40.06
CA ASP A 435 6.67 22.39 -40.90
C ASP A 435 7.92 22.22 -40.02
N TYR A 436 8.72 21.21 -40.35
CA TYR A 436 9.96 20.87 -39.66
C TYR A 436 11.10 20.93 -40.66
N SER A 437 11.95 21.93 -40.49
CA SER A 437 13.08 22.19 -41.38
C SER A 437 14.31 22.56 -40.56
N PHE A 438 15.35 23.06 -41.23
CA PHE A 438 16.52 23.63 -40.58
C PHE A 438 16.68 25.10 -41.00
N ASN A 439 17.37 25.90 -40.19
CA ASN A 439 17.65 27.29 -40.52
C ASN A 439 18.44 27.42 -41.82
N ASN A 440 18.14 28.43 -42.64
CA ASN A 440 18.89 28.72 -43.86
C ASN A 440 19.55 30.10 -43.84
N ALA A 441 20.76 30.16 -43.27
CA ALA A 441 21.51 31.42 -43.13
C ALA A 441 21.97 32.05 -44.47
N ASN A 442 21.99 31.28 -45.56
CA ASN A 442 22.29 31.79 -46.91
C ASN A 442 21.04 32.29 -47.64
N GLY A 443 19.85 31.98 -47.11
CA GLY A 443 18.64 32.68 -47.51
C GLY A 443 18.74 34.14 -47.08
N VAL A 444 18.38 35.06 -47.98
CA VAL A 444 18.40 36.52 -47.72
C VAL A 444 17.57 36.95 -46.50
N ASP A 445 16.75 36.05 -45.93
CA ASP A 445 15.71 36.40 -44.97
C ASP A 445 15.81 35.70 -43.60
N GLU A 446 16.89 34.97 -43.28
CA GLU A 446 16.90 34.06 -42.13
C GLU A 446 18.21 33.99 -41.32
N LYS A 447 18.71 35.15 -40.87
CA LYS A 447 19.82 35.21 -39.92
C LYS A 447 19.37 35.02 -38.48
N VAL A 448 20.01 34.08 -37.78
CA VAL A 448 19.80 33.84 -36.35
C VAL A 448 21.10 34.12 -35.61
N HIS A 449 21.14 35.18 -34.80
CA HIS A 449 22.32 35.55 -34.02
C HIS A 449 22.67 34.51 -32.96
N ILE A 450 23.97 34.23 -32.82
CA ILE A 450 24.52 33.46 -31.69
C ILE A 450 24.83 34.44 -30.57
N TRP A 451 24.19 34.26 -29.43
CA TRP A 451 24.44 35.06 -28.23
C TRP A 451 25.40 34.33 -27.31
N ARG A 452 26.45 35.03 -26.87
CA ARG A 452 27.38 34.54 -25.85
C ARG A 452 27.23 35.39 -24.60
N ILE A 453 27.30 34.76 -23.44
CA ILE A 453 27.24 35.46 -22.15
C ILE A 453 28.43 35.06 -21.29
N GLY A 454 29.00 36.04 -20.58
CA GLY A 454 30.09 35.80 -19.62
C GLY A 454 29.63 35.05 -18.38
N TYR A 455 30.59 34.42 -17.69
CA TYR A 455 30.34 33.70 -16.43
C TYR A 455 30.09 34.62 -15.25
N ALA A 456 30.65 35.84 -15.27
CA ALA A 456 30.53 36.78 -14.17
C ALA A 456 29.07 37.27 -14.05
N ALA A 457 28.59 37.40 -12.81
CA ALA A 457 27.27 37.98 -12.54
C ALA A 457 27.16 39.38 -13.16
N GLY A 458 26.02 39.68 -13.77
CA GLY A 458 25.78 40.94 -14.47
C GLY A 458 26.43 41.06 -15.86
N SER A 459 27.03 39.99 -16.40
CA SER A 459 27.51 39.98 -17.78
C SER A 459 26.36 40.18 -18.77
N LEU A 460 26.53 41.08 -19.72
CA LEU A 460 25.56 41.27 -20.82
C LEU A 460 25.76 40.21 -21.91
N PRO A 461 24.66 39.75 -22.54
CA PRO A 461 24.73 39.00 -23.79
C PRO A 461 25.42 39.81 -24.87
N ALA A 462 26.36 39.19 -25.57
CA ALA A 462 27.08 39.77 -26.68
C ALA A 462 26.92 38.94 -27.95
N THR A 463 26.76 39.65 -29.07
CA THR A 463 26.81 39.10 -30.42
C THR A 463 27.38 40.16 -31.36
N THR A 464 27.62 39.80 -32.63
CA THR A 464 27.96 40.76 -33.69
C THR A 464 27.04 40.54 -34.88
N ALA A 465 26.95 41.53 -35.77
CA ALA A 465 26.17 41.42 -37.00
C ALA A 465 26.54 40.18 -37.86
N SER A 466 27.79 39.72 -37.79
CA SER A 466 28.30 38.54 -38.51
C SER A 466 28.25 37.23 -37.70
N THR A 467 27.96 37.30 -36.40
CA THR A 467 27.94 36.12 -35.52
C THR A 467 26.57 35.46 -35.54
N VAL A 468 26.33 34.65 -36.58
CA VAL A 468 25.07 33.96 -36.83
C VAL A 468 25.27 32.45 -36.97
N TYR A 469 24.23 31.68 -36.68
CA TYR A 469 24.23 30.23 -36.89
C TYR A 469 24.39 29.91 -38.38
N GLN A 470 25.21 28.91 -38.70
CA GLN A 470 25.41 28.46 -40.08
C GLN A 470 24.16 27.73 -40.60
N ASN A 471 24.02 27.65 -41.93
CA ASN A 471 22.94 26.91 -42.58
C ASN A 471 22.88 25.45 -42.10
N GLY A 472 21.67 24.95 -41.83
CA GLY A 472 21.44 23.55 -41.46
C GLY A 472 21.79 23.18 -40.01
N THR A 473 22.12 24.14 -39.14
CA THR A 473 22.61 23.85 -37.77
C THR A 473 21.52 23.85 -36.69
N LEU A 474 20.43 24.58 -36.90
CA LEU A 474 19.31 24.70 -35.96
C LEU A 474 18.06 24.04 -36.52
N PRO A 475 17.45 23.09 -35.79
CA PRO A 475 16.08 22.69 -36.02
C PRO A 475 15.13 23.90 -36.01
N LYS A 476 14.33 24.01 -37.08
CA LYS A 476 13.33 25.07 -37.29
C LYS A 476 11.93 24.44 -37.29
N PHE A 477 11.06 25.00 -36.47
CA PHE A 477 9.66 24.61 -36.35
C PHE A 477 8.79 25.78 -36.79
N THR A 478 7.99 25.59 -37.83
CA THR A 478 7.07 26.62 -38.32
C THR A 478 5.63 26.17 -38.09
N TYR A 479 4.86 26.99 -37.41
CA TYR A 479 3.44 26.81 -37.16
C TYR A 479 2.67 27.82 -38.00
N THR A 480 1.80 27.37 -38.89
CA THR A 480 0.98 28.26 -39.73
C THR A 480 -0.47 28.15 -39.32
N ASN A 481 -1.06 29.24 -38.84
CA ASN A 481 -2.46 29.26 -38.42
C ASN A 481 -3.42 29.29 -39.63
N ASN A 482 -4.72 29.27 -39.34
CA ASN A 482 -5.79 29.28 -40.36
C ASN A 482 -5.84 30.56 -41.22
N GLU A 483 -5.15 31.62 -40.82
CA GLU A 483 -5.06 32.90 -41.53
C GLU A 483 -3.74 33.03 -42.32
N GLY A 484 -2.90 31.99 -42.33
CA GLY A 484 -1.59 32.01 -42.96
C GLY A 484 -0.49 32.72 -42.17
N LYS A 485 -0.79 33.22 -40.96
CA LYS A 485 0.22 33.81 -40.05
C LYS A 485 1.08 32.72 -39.44
N LYS A 486 2.38 33.00 -39.35
CA LYS A 486 3.38 32.04 -38.93
C LYS A 486 3.96 32.36 -37.56
N ILE A 487 4.23 31.31 -36.80
CA ILE A 487 5.15 31.33 -35.66
C ILE A 487 6.32 30.44 -36.03
N ILE A 488 7.54 30.94 -35.85
CA ILE A 488 8.76 30.18 -36.14
C ILE A 488 9.58 30.07 -34.85
N GLU A 489 9.99 28.86 -34.51
CA GLU A 489 10.87 28.58 -33.38
C GLU A 489 12.15 27.90 -33.90
N TYR A 490 13.29 28.48 -33.56
CA TYR A 490 14.60 27.89 -33.79
C TYR A 490 15.10 27.31 -32.49
N LYS A 491 15.52 26.06 -32.52
CA LYS A 491 16.04 25.36 -31.35
C LYS A 491 17.51 25.01 -31.54
N ASP A 492 18.27 25.01 -30.46
CA ASP A 492 19.62 24.46 -30.46
C ASP A 492 19.58 22.92 -30.43
N LEU A 493 20.76 22.29 -30.42
CA LEU A 493 20.89 20.83 -30.38
C LEU A 493 20.46 20.20 -29.04
N LEU A 494 20.32 20.99 -27.98
CA LEU A 494 19.81 20.58 -26.68
C LEU A 494 18.28 20.72 -26.60
N GLY A 495 17.65 21.29 -27.62
CA GLY A 495 16.21 21.47 -27.72
C GLY A 495 15.70 22.79 -27.11
N ASN A 496 16.58 23.69 -26.67
CA ASN A 496 16.16 24.99 -26.16
C ASN A 496 15.82 25.93 -27.31
N ILE A 497 14.75 26.72 -27.17
CA ILE A 497 14.40 27.75 -28.14
C ILE A 497 15.41 28.88 -28.02
N VAL A 498 16.14 29.21 -29.10
CA VAL A 498 17.10 30.33 -29.14
C VAL A 498 16.50 31.59 -29.77
N LEU A 499 15.55 31.43 -30.68
CA LEU A 499 14.79 32.51 -31.31
C LEU A 499 13.36 32.06 -31.55
N LYS A 500 12.40 32.92 -31.17
CA LYS A 500 10.99 32.81 -31.54
C LYS A 500 10.58 34.02 -32.37
N LYS A 501 9.96 33.79 -33.52
CA LYS A 501 9.41 34.83 -34.40
C LYS A 501 7.89 34.68 -34.49
N VAL A 502 7.16 35.76 -34.30
CA VAL A 502 5.70 35.82 -34.51
C VAL A 502 5.42 36.80 -35.64
N GLN A 503 4.76 36.33 -36.70
CA GLN A 503 4.48 37.15 -37.88
C GLN A 503 3.47 38.25 -37.55
N VAL A 504 3.77 39.48 -37.95
CA VAL A 504 2.83 40.61 -37.87
C VAL A 504 2.49 41.13 -39.26
N SER A 505 3.50 41.33 -40.12
CA SER A 505 3.28 41.77 -41.50
C SER A 505 2.62 40.68 -42.35
N GLU A 506 1.74 41.05 -43.27
CA GLU A 506 1.20 40.14 -44.29
C GLU A 506 2.30 39.58 -45.20
N THR A 507 3.25 40.44 -45.55
CA THR A 507 4.44 40.09 -46.32
C THR A 507 5.66 40.48 -45.49
N PRO A 508 6.18 39.58 -44.65
CA PRO A 508 7.39 39.87 -43.89
C PRO A 508 8.57 40.14 -44.82
N GLY A 509 9.43 41.07 -44.42
CA GLY A 509 10.64 41.39 -45.15
C GLY A 509 11.79 40.44 -44.80
N VAL A 510 13.01 40.90 -45.05
CA VAL A 510 14.23 40.17 -44.73
C VAL A 510 14.43 40.04 -43.22
N GLU A 511 15.00 38.93 -42.78
CA GLU A 511 15.46 38.69 -41.41
C GLU A 511 14.38 38.97 -40.36
N HIS A 512 14.50 40.04 -39.57
CA HIS A 512 13.58 40.36 -38.45
C HIS A 512 12.41 41.26 -38.87
N GLN A 513 12.41 41.78 -40.10
CA GLN A 513 11.41 42.75 -40.57
C GLN A 513 10.01 42.14 -40.72
N GLY A 514 9.01 42.74 -40.09
CA GLY A 514 7.63 42.24 -40.08
C GLY A 514 7.38 41.08 -39.11
N TRP A 515 8.34 40.78 -38.23
CA TRP A 515 8.27 39.76 -37.19
C TRP A 515 8.50 40.34 -35.80
N LEU A 516 7.72 39.90 -34.80
CA LEU A 516 8.07 40.06 -33.40
C LEU A 516 9.05 38.97 -33.02
N CYS A 517 10.32 39.34 -32.88
CA CYS A 517 11.42 38.42 -32.63
C CYS A 517 11.82 38.44 -31.16
N THR A 518 11.90 37.29 -30.51
CA THR A 518 12.35 37.15 -29.12
C THR A 518 13.53 36.20 -29.07
N TYR A 519 14.68 36.65 -28.57
CA TYR A 519 15.84 35.79 -28.33
C TYR A 519 15.86 35.32 -26.88
N TYR A 520 16.28 34.07 -26.71
CA TYR A 520 16.50 33.45 -25.41
C TYR A 520 17.98 33.09 -25.31
N VAL A 521 18.66 33.66 -24.31
CA VAL A 521 20.10 33.51 -24.13
C VAL A 521 20.34 32.61 -22.94
N TYR A 522 21.02 31.49 -23.18
CA TYR A 522 21.36 30.51 -22.16
C TYR A 522 22.84 30.64 -21.78
N ASP A 523 23.16 30.33 -20.52
CA ASP A 523 24.56 30.11 -20.11
C ASP A 523 25.06 28.71 -20.50
N VAL A 524 26.32 28.42 -20.19
CA VAL A 524 26.93 27.11 -20.49
C VAL A 524 26.36 25.96 -19.68
N PHE A 525 25.60 26.24 -18.61
CA PHE A 525 24.88 25.26 -17.81
C PHE A 525 23.44 25.04 -18.32
N ASN A 526 23.12 25.57 -19.50
CA ASN A 526 21.82 25.47 -20.13
C ASN A 526 20.68 26.20 -19.38
N ARG A 527 21.00 27.27 -18.64
CA ARG A 527 20.01 28.06 -17.88
C ARG A 527 19.71 29.38 -18.59
N LEU A 528 18.44 29.76 -18.68
CA LEU A 528 18.00 30.98 -19.34
C LEU A 528 18.45 32.22 -18.55
N ARG A 529 19.34 33.04 -19.10
CA ARG A 529 19.88 34.25 -18.48
C ARG A 529 19.19 35.53 -18.93
N TYR A 530 18.86 35.60 -20.22
CA TYR A 530 18.15 36.76 -20.78
C TYR A 530 17.06 36.33 -21.74
N THR A 531 15.92 37.02 -21.65
CA THR A 531 14.91 37.05 -22.71
C THR A 531 14.91 38.44 -23.32
N ILE A 532 15.43 38.55 -24.53
CA ILE A 532 15.51 39.80 -25.29
C ILE A 532 14.18 39.98 -26.01
N THR A 533 13.38 40.94 -25.56
CA THR A 533 12.01 41.15 -26.05
C THR A 533 11.98 41.70 -27.49
N PRO A 534 10.82 41.61 -28.20
CA PRO A 534 10.70 42.14 -29.56
C PRO A 534 11.13 43.60 -29.74
N LYS A 535 10.84 44.46 -28.76
CA LYS A 535 11.24 45.87 -28.82
C LYS A 535 12.77 46.03 -28.69
N ALA A 536 13.41 45.22 -27.84
CA ALA A 536 14.87 45.20 -27.74
C ALA A 536 15.51 44.66 -29.03
N VAL A 537 14.95 43.60 -29.64
CA VAL A 537 15.47 43.08 -30.92
C VAL A 537 15.34 44.10 -32.04
N ALA A 538 14.21 44.80 -32.15
CA ALA A 538 14.05 45.88 -33.12
C ALA A 538 15.07 47.01 -32.94
N TYR A 539 15.39 47.37 -31.68
CA TYR A 539 16.47 48.32 -31.39
C TYR A 539 17.84 47.77 -31.81
N LEU A 540 18.14 46.51 -31.50
CA LEU A 540 19.41 45.86 -31.82
C LEU A 540 19.65 45.77 -33.33
N ASP A 541 18.62 45.40 -34.10
CA ASP A 541 18.66 45.33 -35.57
C ASP A 541 19.05 46.68 -36.18
N ALA A 542 18.52 47.78 -35.63
CA ALA A 542 18.85 49.15 -36.04
C ALA A 542 20.21 49.68 -35.51
N ASN A 543 20.85 48.99 -34.54
CA ASN A 543 22.04 49.48 -33.82
C ASN A 543 23.17 48.44 -33.79
N ASN A 544 23.41 47.75 -34.91
CA ASN A 544 24.53 46.82 -35.11
C ASN A 544 24.62 45.67 -34.07
N TRP A 545 23.48 45.27 -33.51
CA TRP A 545 23.37 44.19 -32.53
C TRP A 545 24.16 44.40 -31.23
N ILE A 546 24.35 45.66 -30.83
CA ILE A 546 25.04 46.02 -29.58
C ILE A 546 24.01 46.19 -28.46
N LEU A 547 24.00 45.26 -27.50
CA LEU A 547 23.18 45.35 -26.30
C LEU A 547 23.88 46.17 -25.22
N THR A 548 23.34 47.34 -24.90
CA THR A 548 23.83 48.19 -23.81
C THR A 548 23.10 47.88 -22.50
N GLN A 549 23.70 48.24 -21.37
CA GLN A 549 23.08 48.03 -20.05
C GLN A 549 21.73 48.73 -19.93
N ALA A 550 21.60 49.96 -20.45
CA ALA A 550 20.35 50.72 -20.38
C ALA A 550 19.21 50.02 -21.16
N ILE A 551 19.51 49.47 -22.32
CA ILE A 551 18.52 48.74 -23.15
C ILE A 551 18.19 47.39 -22.52
N ALA A 552 19.19 46.67 -22.00
CA ALA A 552 18.96 45.44 -21.26
C ALA A 552 18.06 45.69 -20.04
N ASP A 553 18.30 46.78 -19.31
CA ASP A 553 17.58 47.09 -18.09
C ASP A 553 16.13 47.55 -18.33
N GLU A 554 15.89 48.25 -19.44
CA GLU A 554 14.57 48.76 -19.80
C GLU A 554 13.72 47.72 -20.55
N LEU A 555 14.33 46.90 -21.41
CA LEU A 555 13.60 46.10 -22.39
C LEU A 555 13.81 44.58 -22.29
N CYS A 556 14.71 44.06 -21.45
CA CYS A 556 14.97 42.62 -21.35
C CYS A 556 14.54 42.05 -20.00
N PHE A 557 14.16 40.77 -20.00
CA PHE A 557 14.13 39.99 -18.76
C PHE A 557 15.53 39.46 -18.48
N TYR A 558 15.93 39.48 -17.21
CA TYR A 558 17.23 39.00 -16.76
C TYR A 558 17.07 38.13 -15.52
N VAL A 559 17.78 37.00 -15.52
CA VAL A 559 17.85 36.08 -14.38
C VAL A 559 19.31 35.69 -14.13
N GLU A 560 19.74 35.75 -12.87
CA GLU A 560 21.02 35.24 -12.39
C GLU A 560 20.78 34.03 -11.49
N TYR A 561 21.67 33.04 -11.56
CA TYR A 561 21.54 31.81 -10.79
C TYR A 561 22.76 31.58 -9.90
N ASP A 562 22.54 30.92 -8.76
CA ASP A 562 23.62 30.38 -7.95
C ASP A 562 24.21 29.09 -8.55
N SER A 563 25.17 28.47 -7.84
CA SER A 563 25.79 27.20 -8.24
C SER A 563 24.84 26.00 -8.19
N LYS A 564 23.67 26.12 -7.54
CA LYS A 564 22.62 25.10 -7.49
C LYS A 564 21.56 25.29 -8.58
N GLY A 565 21.66 26.34 -9.40
CA GLY A 565 20.69 26.63 -10.46
C GLY A 565 19.42 27.34 -9.98
N ARG A 566 19.43 27.93 -8.77
CA ARG A 566 18.30 28.71 -8.24
C ARG A 566 18.44 30.18 -8.63
N ALA A 567 17.34 30.83 -9.00
CA ALA A 567 17.34 32.24 -9.37
C ALA A 567 17.58 33.13 -8.15
N ILE A 568 18.73 33.80 -8.09
CA ILE A 568 19.14 34.68 -6.98
C ILE A 568 18.92 36.17 -7.30
N LEU A 569 18.72 36.49 -8.57
CA LEU A 569 18.43 37.84 -9.02
C LEU A 569 17.52 37.77 -10.23
N GLU A 570 16.40 38.47 -10.18
CA GLU A 570 15.46 38.59 -11.27
C GLU A 570 15.24 40.06 -11.61
N LYS A 571 15.07 40.36 -12.89
CA LYS A 571 14.70 41.69 -13.34
C LYS A 571 13.73 41.60 -14.50
N LYS A 572 12.63 42.33 -14.38
CA LYS A 572 11.64 42.52 -15.44
C LYS A 572 11.94 43.83 -16.19
N PRO A 573 11.62 43.93 -17.49
CA PRO A 573 11.74 45.18 -18.25
C PRO A 573 11.16 46.39 -17.49
N GLY A 574 11.94 47.46 -17.36
CA GLY A 574 11.52 48.71 -16.71
C GLY A 574 11.45 48.67 -15.17
N SER A 575 11.67 47.51 -14.53
CA SER A 575 11.69 47.36 -13.07
C SER A 575 13.11 47.33 -12.52
N ALA A 576 13.31 47.71 -11.26
CA ALA A 576 14.57 47.45 -10.58
C ALA A 576 14.78 45.95 -10.32
N LYS A 577 16.02 45.54 -10.01
CA LYS A 577 16.37 44.15 -9.72
C LYS A 577 15.67 43.69 -8.43
N GLN A 578 15.25 42.43 -8.41
CA GLN A 578 14.78 41.72 -7.25
C GLN A 578 15.82 40.68 -6.87
N GLU A 579 16.31 40.73 -5.63
CA GLU A 579 17.27 39.77 -5.09
C GLU A 579 16.54 38.72 -4.23
N ILE A 580 17.01 37.47 -4.29
CA ILE A 580 16.45 36.33 -3.56
C ILE A 580 17.59 35.54 -2.92
N LEU A 581 17.53 35.38 -1.60
CA LEU A 581 18.50 34.61 -0.81
C LEU A 581 17.85 33.34 -0.30
N TYR A 582 18.55 32.22 -0.47
CA TYR A 582 18.04 30.91 -0.11
C TYR A 582 18.84 30.26 1.00
N ASP A 583 18.17 29.43 1.79
CA ASP A 583 18.83 28.52 2.70
C ASP A 583 19.33 27.24 2.01
N GLN A 584 19.88 26.32 2.81
CA GLN A 584 20.38 25.04 2.34
C GLN A 584 19.28 24.09 1.84
N ARG A 585 18.02 24.29 2.29
CA ARG A 585 16.82 23.54 1.87
C ARG A 585 16.14 24.15 0.64
N SER A 586 16.72 25.20 0.05
CA SER A 586 16.19 25.91 -1.13
C SER A 586 14.89 26.67 -0.89
N ARG A 587 14.69 27.14 0.33
CA ARG A 587 13.61 28.06 0.69
C ARG A 587 14.09 29.51 0.59
N ALA A 588 13.26 30.41 0.09
CA ALA A 588 13.58 31.83 -0.05
C ALA A 588 13.46 32.55 1.30
N VAL A 589 14.58 32.75 2.00
CA VAL A 589 14.63 33.35 3.33
C VAL A 589 14.53 34.86 3.28
N PHE A 590 15.23 35.52 2.34
CA PHE A 590 15.10 36.95 2.14
C PHE A 590 14.83 37.27 0.69
N THR A 591 13.91 38.20 0.45
CA THR A 591 13.73 38.83 -0.85
C THR A 591 13.80 40.34 -0.70
N GLN A 592 14.37 41.01 -1.69
CA GLN A 592 14.43 42.47 -1.73
C GLN A 592 14.11 42.97 -3.12
N ASP A 593 13.10 43.83 -3.22
CA ASP A 593 12.82 44.57 -4.44
C ASP A 593 13.58 45.91 -4.47
N GLY A 594 13.52 46.61 -5.61
CA GLY A 594 14.22 47.88 -5.76
C GLY A 594 13.69 49.03 -4.89
N ASN A 595 12.43 49.03 -4.48
CA ASN A 595 11.88 50.06 -3.60
C ASN A 595 12.42 49.88 -2.18
N GLN A 596 12.48 48.63 -1.71
CA GLN A 596 13.09 48.24 -0.45
C GLN A 596 14.60 48.50 -0.44
N ALA A 597 15.29 48.21 -1.56
CA ALA A 597 16.70 48.52 -1.74
C ALA A 597 16.98 50.04 -1.82
N ALA A 598 15.99 50.87 -2.20
CA ALA A 598 16.14 52.31 -2.28
C ALA A 598 15.94 53.04 -0.94
N LYS A 599 15.42 52.37 0.10
CA LYS A 599 15.23 52.97 1.44
C LYS A 599 16.58 53.37 2.08
N ALA A 600 16.53 54.35 3.00
CA ALA A 600 17.72 54.80 3.74
C ALA A 600 18.30 53.69 4.63
N THR A 601 17.44 53.00 5.37
CA THR A 601 17.73 51.68 5.95
C THR A 601 17.09 50.63 5.06
N LYS A 602 17.89 49.72 4.51
CA LYS A 602 17.39 48.73 3.54
C LYS A 602 16.40 47.79 4.22
N GLU A 603 15.37 47.41 3.48
CA GLU A 603 14.34 46.48 3.94
C GLU A 603 14.47 45.17 3.16
N TRP A 604 14.24 44.04 3.82
CA TRP A 604 14.18 42.72 3.22
C TRP A 604 12.87 42.06 3.66
N LEU A 605 12.10 41.51 2.73
CA LEU A 605 11.03 40.60 3.09
C LEU A 605 11.67 39.28 3.55
N ALA A 606 11.57 39.00 4.84
CA ALA A 606 12.10 37.81 5.47
C ALA A 606 11.00 36.77 5.67
N ASN A 607 11.29 35.50 5.37
CA ASN A 607 10.43 34.36 5.64
C ASN A 607 11.12 33.42 6.64
N ILE A 608 10.40 33.09 7.70
CA ILE A 608 10.83 32.16 8.74
C ILE A 608 9.98 30.91 8.62
N TYR A 609 10.63 29.75 8.67
CA TYR A 609 10.04 28.46 8.36
C TYR A 609 10.09 27.51 9.56
N ASP A 610 9.11 26.61 9.61
CA ASP A 610 9.14 25.44 10.49
C ASP A 610 10.02 24.30 9.92
N GLU A 611 9.95 23.12 10.55
CA GLU A 611 10.68 21.92 10.14
C GLU A 611 10.11 21.25 8.87
N GLN A 612 8.82 21.46 8.58
CA GLN A 612 8.12 20.93 7.40
C GLN A 612 8.21 21.87 6.17
N ASP A 613 9.09 22.88 6.19
CA ASP A 613 9.27 23.85 5.10
C ASP A 613 8.09 24.80 4.87
N ARG A 614 7.25 25.01 5.88
CA ARG A 614 6.11 25.92 5.81
C ARG A 614 6.48 27.27 6.43
N THR A 615 6.08 28.36 5.78
CA THR A 615 6.33 29.71 6.28
C THR A 615 5.45 29.99 7.49
N ILE A 616 6.02 30.20 8.66
CA ILE A 616 5.29 30.54 9.89
C ILE A 616 5.22 32.04 10.14
N ILE A 617 6.23 32.80 9.70
CA ILE A 617 6.30 34.26 9.87
C ILE A 617 6.87 34.85 8.59
N SER A 618 6.22 35.89 8.08
CA SER A 618 6.79 36.77 7.06
C SER A 618 6.82 38.20 7.58
N GLY A 619 7.90 38.94 7.35
CA GLY A 619 8.02 40.31 7.85
C GLY A 619 9.08 41.14 7.12
N LEU A 620 9.01 42.46 7.28
CA LEU A 620 10.04 43.37 6.79
C LEU A 620 11.17 43.47 7.82
N TYR A 621 12.35 43.01 7.43
CA TYR A 621 13.57 43.09 8.21
C TYR A 621 14.44 44.26 7.73
N LYS A 622 14.65 45.23 8.62
CA LYS A 622 15.45 46.43 8.36
C LYS A 622 16.90 46.15 8.70
N SER A 623 17.76 46.09 7.68
CA SER A 623 19.16 45.78 7.86
C SER A 623 20.01 46.40 6.76
N ASN A 624 21.12 47.04 7.14
CA ASN A 624 22.11 47.54 6.20
C ASN A 624 23.16 46.48 5.81
N LYS A 625 22.99 45.22 6.27
CA LYS A 625 23.82 44.11 5.81
C LYS A 625 23.67 43.92 4.30
N THR A 626 24.78 43.64 3.61
CA THR A 626 24.75 43.28 2.20
C THR A 626 24.12 41.91 1.99
N ALA A 627 23.66 41.61 0.78
CA ALA A 627 23.14 40.29 0.42
C ALA A 627 24.11 39.15 0.78
N ALA A 628 25.43 39.36 0.59
CA ALA A 628 26.47 38.38 0.94
C ALA A 628 26.60 38.17 2.46
N GLN A 629 26.43 39.24 3.26
CA GLN A 629 26.42 39.13 4.72
C GLN A 629 25.17 38.39 5.22
N LEU A 630 23.99 38.70 4.68
CA LEU A 630 22.76 37.98 4.99
C LEU A 630 22.82 36.51 4.56
N GLN A 631 23.44 36.21 3.41
CA GLN A 631 23.69 34.83 2.99
C GLN A 631 24.61 34.09 3.96
N THR A 632 25.58 34.80 4.55
CA THR A 632 26.44 34.23 5.61
C THR A 632 25.65 33.95 6.89
N ASP A 633 24.75 34.86 7.29
CA ASP A 633 23.83 34.64 8.41
C ASP A 633 22.95 33.41 8.16
N ILE A 634 22.37 33.28 6.95
CA ILE A 634 21.57 32.10 6.55
C ILE A 634 22.39 30.81 6.65
N ASN A 635 23.62 30.81 6.14
CA ASN A 635 24.46 29.62 6.11
C ASN A 635 24.94 29.19 7.50
N THR A 636 24.99 30.13 8.46
CA THR A 636 25.43 29.90 9.83
C THR A 636 24.25 29.68 10.79
N ALA A 637 23.01 29.95 10.35
CA ALA A 637 21.82 29.73 11.14
C ALA A 637 21.77 28.29 11.67
N GLY A 638 21.57 28.16 12.99
CA GLY A 638 21.57 26.87 13.68
C GLY A 638 20.43 25.95 13.24
N GLN A 639 20.50 24.69 13.70
CA GLN A 639 19.45 23.67 13.52
C GLN A 639 18.14 24.08 14.21
N ILE A 640 17.14 23.20 14.20
CA ILE A 640 15.80 23.44 14.78
C ILE A 640 15.93 24.06 16.18
N THR A 641 15.32 25.23 16.36
CA THR A 641 15.28 25.97 17.63
C THR A 641 13.85 26.38 17.95
N SER A 642 13.51 26.45 19.23
CA SER A 642 12.27 27.08 19.68
C SER A 642 12.57 28.53 20.02
N ILE A 643 11.86 29.46 19.38
CA ILE A 643 11.96 30.90 19.68
C ILE A 643 10.65 31.36 20.31
N THR A 644 10.74 32.36 21.19
CA THR A 644 9.57 33.07 21.71
C THR A 644 9.31 34.28 20.83
N VAL A 645 8.16 34.31 20.19
CA VAL A 645 7.73 35.46 19.39
C VAL A 645 6.64 36.19 20.13
N VAL A 646 6.86 37.47 20.38
CA VAL A 646 5.91 38.37 21.04
C VAL A 646 5.28 39.23 19.95
N GLY A 647 3.97 39.05 19.73
CA GLY A 647 3.23 39.94 18.83
C GLY A 647 3.27 41.39 19.33
N PRO A 648 3.04 42.40 18.46
CA PRO A 648 2.84 43.75 18.97
C PRO A 648 1.61 43.79 19.87
N GLY A 649 1.64 44.65 20.89
CA GLY A 649 0.47 44.96 21.70
C GLY A 649 -0.66 45.55 20.85
N ILE A 650 -1.89 45.47 21.36
CA ILE A 650 -3.05 46.04 20.69
C ILE A 650 -2.95 47.57 20.75
N GLU A 651 -2.93 48.24 19.59
CA GLU A 651 -2.88 49.71 19.51
C GLU A 651 -4.23 50.33 19.85
N ASN A 652 -5.27 49.91 19.14
CA ASN A 652 -6.63 50.40 19.33
C ASN A 652 -7.57 49.22 19.55
N LEU A 653 -8.21 49.18 20.71
CA LEU A 653 -9.14 48.12 21.08
C LEU A 653 -10.58 48.63 21.00
N ASN A 654 -11.35 48.14 20.04
CA ASN A 654 -12.79 48.43 19.95
C ASN A 654 -13.59 47.24 20.53
N VAL A 655 -14.42 47.49 21.54
CA VAL A 655 -15.18 46.44 22.26
C VAL A 655 -16.68 46.63 21.99
N SER A 656 -17.28 45.69 21.26
CA SER A 656 -18.70 45.74 20.89
C SER A 656 -19.63 45.11 21.93
N SER A 657 -19.15 44.13 22.69
CA SER A 657 -19.93 43.40 23.68
C SER A 657 -19.03 42.73 24.72
N ARG A 658 -19.62 42.36 25.86
CA ARG A 658 -18.94 41.60 26.90
C ARG A 658 -19.23 40.10 26.73
N PRO A 659 -18.22 39.22 26.58
CA PRO A 659 -18.42 37.79 26.44
C PRO A 659 -19.17 37.21 27.66
N THR A 660 -20.14 36.31 27.42
CA THR A 660 -20.88 35.63 28.50
C THR A 660 -20.10 34.45 29.09
N LEU A 661 -19.15 33.90 28.33
CA LEU A 661 -18.27 32.82 28.75
C LEU A 661 -16.84 33.37 28.88
N ASN A 662 -16.25 33.26 30.07
CA ASN A 662 -14.91 33.79 30.41
C ASN A 662 -14.70 35.27 30.01
N PRO A 663 -15.48 36.20 30.57
CA PRO A 663 -15.29 37.62 30.29
C PRO A 663 -13.90 38.09 30.74
N PRO A 664 -13.19 38.91 29.96
CA PRO A 664 -11.88 39.43 30.34
C PRO A 664 -12.00 40.34 31.57
N SER A 665 -11.06 40.20 32.50
CA SER A 665 -10.94 41.03 33.70
C SER A 665 -10.34 42.41 33.40
N GLU A 666 -9.70 42.56 32.24
CA GLU A 666 -9.06 43.80 31.79
C GLU A 666 -9.17 43.96 30.27
N TYR A 667 -9.51 45.17 29.83
CA TYR A 667 -9.38 45.63 28.45
C TYR A 667 -8.26 46.66 28.39
N ILE A 668 -7.16 46.34 27.71
CA ILE A 668 -5.99 47.19 27.65
C ILE A 668 -5.51 47.34 26.20
N ALA A 669 -5.14 48.58 25.85
CA ALA A 669 -4.53 48.94 24.56
C ALA A 669 -3.50 50.04 24.75
N THR A 670 -2.60 50.22 23.80
CA THR A 670 -1.53 51.23 23.92
C THR A 670 -1.97 52.65 23.54
N ASN A 671 -2.97 52.80 22.66
CA ASN A 671 -3.44 54.11 22.19
C ASN A 671 -4.89 54.40 22.59
N SER A 672 -5.85 53.50 22.32
CA SER A 672 -7.26 53.73 22.69
C SER A 672 -8.01 52.44 23.00
N VAL A 673 -8.96 52.51 23.95
CA VAL A 673 -9.98 51.48 24.18
C VAL A 673 -11.36 52.11 24.01
N ASN A 674 -12.09 51.74 22.96
CA ASN A 674 -13.41 52.29 22.65
C ASN A 674 -14.49 51.24 22.89
N LEU A 675 -15.41 51.52 23.81
CA LEU A 675 -16.64 50.74 23.94
C LEU A 675 -17.64 51.21 22.87
N LEU A 676 -18.04 50.31 21.97
CA LEU A 676 -18.93 50.64 20.87
C LEU A 676 -20.40 50.71 21.35
N PRO A 677 -21.27 51.44 20.63
CA PRO A 677 -22.69 51.50 20.95
C PRO A 677 -23.32 50.11 21.06
N GLY A 678 -24.04 49.84 22.16
CA GLY A 678 -24.64 48.54 22.46
C GLY A 678 -23.84 47.66 23.43
N PHE A 679 -22.66 48.10 23.88
CA PHE A 679 -21.93 47.41 24.94
C PHE A 679 -22.74 47.39 26.26
N ALA A 680 -22.90 46.20 26.84
CA ALA A 680 -23.54 45.99 28.13
C ALA A 680 -22.76 44.94 28.94
N SER A 681 -22.71 45.11 30.27
CA SER A 681 -22.16 44.15 31.23
C SER A 681 -23.26 43.57 32.12
N ASN A 682 -22.99 42.44 32.77
CA ASN A 682 -23.93 41.89 33.75
C ASN A 682 -24.00 42.78 35.01
N PRO A 683 -25.09 42.74 35.79
CA PRO A 683 -25.14 43.42 37.09
C PRO A 683 -24.01 42.94 38.01
N ASN A 684 -23.30 43.88 38.63
CA ASN A 684 -22.15 43.64 39.54
C ASN A 684 -20.89 43.04 38.89
N ASP A 685 -20.73 43.20 37.58
CA ASP A 685 -19.55 42.76 36.84
C ASP A 685 -18.38 43.74 37.02
N GLU A 686 -17.20 43.24 37.40
CA GLU A 686 -15.99 44.04 37.64
C GLU A 686 -14.92 43.75 36.57
N PHE A 687 -14.45 44.81 35.90
CA PHE A 687 -13.34 44.75 34.95
C PHE A 687 -12.65 46.12 34.85
N THR A 688 -11.39 46.12 34.42
CA THR A 688 -10.61 47.34 34.19
C THR A 688 -10.57 47.70 32.72
N ILE A 689 -10.55 49.01 32.42
CA ILE A 689 -10.18 49.54 31.11
C ILE A 689 -8.97 50.43 31.33
N SER A 690 -7.89 50.19 30.58
CA SER A 690 -6.65 50.94 30.75
C SER A 690 -5.98 51.23 29.42
N ILE A 691 -5.26 52.36 29.38
CA ILE A 691 -4.34 52.71 28.30
C ILE A 691 -2.94 52.61 28.90
N GLY A 692 -2.12 51.71 28.35
CA GLY A 692 -0.81 51.42 28.90
C GLY A 692 0.03 50.54 27.98
N PRO A 693 1.32 50.33 28.30
CA PRO A 693 2.16 49.44 27.52
C PRO A 693 1.63 48.00 27.63
N VAL A 694 1.12 47.46 26.52
CA VAL A 694 0.70 46.06 26.41
C VAL A 694 1.76 45.31 25.62
N ALA A 695 2.38 44.31 26.23
CA ALA A 695 3.10 43.29 25.46
C ALA A 695 2.07 42.40 24.78
N GLY A 696 2.23 42.12 23.48
CA GLY A 696 1.37 41.14 22.82
C GLY A 696 1.54 39.74 23.41
N ILE A 697 0.67 38.82 23.01
CA ILE A 697 0.73 37.44 23.51
C ILE A 697 2.02 36.78 22.99
N ALA A 698 2.84 36.31 23.92
CA ALA A 698 4.02 35.51 23.61
C ALA A 698 3.61 34.11 23.15
N GLN A 699 4.30 33.61 22.12
CA GLN A 699 4.10 32.27 21.59
C GLN A 699 5.43 31.60 21.34
N ILE A 700 5.50 30.30 21.60
CA ILE A 700 6.66 29.49 21.30
C ILE A 700 6.43 28.88 19.92
N VAL A 701 7.35 29.15 18.99
CA VAL A 701 7.32 28.60 17.65
C VAL A 701 8.62 27.85 17.36
N SER A 702 8.50 26.68 16.76
CA SER A 702 9.64 25.90 16.29
C SER A 702 10.07 26.41 14.92
N VAL A 703 11.32 26.85 14.82
CA VAL A 703 11.91 27.40 13.59
C VAL A 703 13.10 26.57 13.15
N THR A 704 13.33 26.53 11.84
CA THR A 704 14.45 25.79 11.25
C THR A 704 15.33 26.71 10.42
N ASN A 705 16.64 26.72 10.69
CA ASN A 705 17.64 27.53 9.98
C ASN A 705 17.29 29.04 9.99
N ASN A 706 16.84 29.54 11.14
CA ASN A 706 16.39 30.93 11.26
C ASN A 706 17.57 31.91 11.20
N ALA A 707 17.63 32.69 10.12
CA ALA A 707 18.70 33.68 9.89
C ALA A 707 18.45 35.04 10.57
N VAL A 708 17.23 35.29 11.06
CA VAL A 708 16.88 36.52 11.78
C VAL A 708 16.92 36.22 13.28
N PRO A 709 17.80 36.85 14.08
CA PRO A 709 17.88 36.61 15.52
C PRO A 709 16.54 36.87 16.24
N GLU A 710 16.25 36.09 17.28
CA GLU A 710 15.01 36.24 18.08
C GLU A 710 14.86 37.66 18.66
N VAL A 711 15.96 38.29 19.07
CA VAL A 711 15.99 39.67 19.55
C VAL A 711 15.53 40.67 18.48
N ASP A 712 15.85 40.42 17.21
CA ASP A 712 15.45 41.28 16.09
C ASP A 712 14.00 41.05 15.71
N ILE A 713 13.54 39.79 15.69
CA ILE A 713 12.13 39.43 15.44
C ILE A 713 11.20 40.15 16.42
N ASN A 714 11.60 40.22 17.69
CA ASN A 714 10.84 40.87 18.75
C ASN A 714 11.11 42.38 18.87
N ASN A 715 11.93 42.96 18.01
CA ASN A 715 12.22 44.40 18.00
C ASN A 715 11.46 45.11 16.87
N PRO A 716 10.36 45.84 17.15
CA PRO A 716 9.55 46.48 16.13
C PRO A 716 10.29 47.58 15.34
N ALA A 717 11.41 48.10 15.85
CA ALA A 717 12.26 49.06 15.12
C ALA A 717 13.06 48.39 14.00
N VAL A 718 13.32 47.09 14.09
CA VAL A 718 14.17 46.31 13.19
C VAL A 718 13.35 45.31 12.37
N PHE A 719 12.32 44.69 12.95
CA PHE A 719 11.47 43.73 12.27
C PHE A 719 10.00 44.12 12.36
N THR A 720 9.32 44.16 11.22
CA THR A 720 7.88 44.39 11.14
C THR A 720 7.20 43.14 10.59
N ALA A 721 6.71 42.28 11.48
CA ALA A 721 5.99 41.06 11.12
C ALA A 721 4.72 41.41 10.32
N LEU A 722 4.60 40.94 9.09
CA LEU A 722 3.45 41.18 8.21
C LEU A 722 2.42 40.04 8.30
N MET A 723 2.88 38.82 8.54
CA MET A 723 2.04 37.63 8.55
C MET A 723 2.53 36.62 9.58
N TYR A 724 1.59 35.97 10.26
CA TYR A 724 1.81 34.74 11.03
C TYR A 724 0.90 33.65 10.46
N ASN A 725 1.42 32.45 10.26
CA ASN A 725 0.68 31.29 9.80
C ASN A 725 0.72 30.18 10.85
N TYR A 726 -0.40 29.51 11.03
CA TYR A 726 -0.58 28.43 11.99
C TYR A 726 -0.99 27.15 11.27
N TYR A 727 -0.44 26.04 11.73
CA TYR A 727 -0.66 24.72 11.15
C TYR A 727 -0.92 23.67 12.22
N ASP A 728 -1.38 22.51 11.79
CA ASP A 728 -1.46 21.24 12.55
C ASP A 728 -2.49 21.16 13.68
N ASN A 729 -2.87 22.28 14.32
CA ASN A 729 -3.81 22.30 15.43
C ASN A 729 -4.54 23.65 15.57
N TYR A 730 -5.53 23.69 16.47
CA TYR A 730 -6.32 24.89 16.80
C TYR A 730 -5.91 25.59 18.10
N SER A 731 -4.77 25.21 18.69
CA SER A 731 -4.31 25.72 20.00
C SER A 731 -3.35 26.91 19.87
N PHE A 732 -3.43 27.65 18.76
CA PHE A 732 -2.58 28.81 18.51
C PHE A 732 -3.18 30.10 19.12
N PRO A 733 -2.35 31.12 19.42
CA PRO A 733 -2.84 32.36 20.01
C PRO A 733 -3.86 33.07 19.13
N ASP A 734 -4.95 33.54 19.74
CA ASP A 734 -6.07 34.20 19.08
C ASP A 734 -6.87 33.32 18.10
N ALA A 735 -6.78 31.98 18.21
CA ALA A 735 -7.68 31.09 17.48
C ALA A 735 -9.15 31.41 17.81
N LYS A 736 -9.94 31.67 16.76
CA LYS A 736 -11.37 31.96 16.89
C LYS A 736 -12.13 30.68 17.20
N ALA A 737 -13.06 30.74 18.15
CA ALA A 737 -13.90 29.59 18.48
C ALA A 737 -14.80 29.24 17.29
N MET A 738 -14.97 27.95 17.02
CA MET A 738 -15.90 27.48 15.98
C MET A 738 -17.31 28.00 16.28
N ASN A 739 -17.97 28.57 15.27
CA ASN A 739 -19.33 29.06 15.39
C ASN A 739 -20.31 27.89 15.20
N ASN A 740 -21.00 27.52 16.28
CA ASN A 740 -21.97 26.43 16.31
C ASN A 740 -23.42 26.89 16.08
N SER A 741 -23.64 28.17 15.78
CA SER A 741 -24.99 28.74 15.64
C SER A 741 -25.63 28.38 14.31
N TYR A 742 -24.83 28.04 13.29
CA TYR A 742 -25.35 27.59 12.01
C TYR A 742 -25.82 26.13 12.11
N THR A 743 -27.12 25.92 11.96
CA THR A 743 -27.71 24.60 11.80
C THR A 743 -28.37 24.52 10.43
N ASN A 744 -28.06 23.49 9.65
CA ASN A 744 -28.71 23.25 8.36
C ASN A 744 -30.07 22.52 8.51
N THR A 745 -30.86 22.86 9.52
CA THR A 745 -32.19 22.26 9.71
C THR A 745 -33.20 22.77 8.68
N GLN A 746 -32.88 23.83 7.92
CA GLN A 746 -33.78 24.45 6.95
C GLN A 746 -33.37 24.27 5.47
N ALA A 747 -32.09 24.08 5.12
CA ALA A 747 -31.70 24.05 3.70
C ALA A 747 -31.85 22.65 3.07
N TYR A 748 -31.82 21.56 3.85
CA TYR A 748 -32.04 20.20 3.34
C TYR A 748 -32.78 19.31 4.36
N ALA A 749 -33.75 18.52 3.89
CA ALA A 749 -34.46 17.55 4.71
C ALA A 749 -33.54 16.39 5.15
N THR A 750 -33.77 15.83 6.34
CA THR A 750 -33.07 14.66 6.89
C THR A 750 -33.02 13.50 5.88
N GLY A 751 -31.83 12.93 5.64
CA GLY A 751 -31.64 11.67 4.88
C GLY A 751 -30.82 11.73 3.57
N GLN A 752 -30.10 12.82 3.28
CA GLN A 752 -29.41 13.04 1.99
C GLN A 752 -27.89 12.80 2.01
N ASP A 753 -27.38 11.81 2.74
CA ASP A 753 -25.92 11.53 2.86
C ASP A 753 -25.05 12.76 3.18
N ILE A 754 -25.65 13.74 3.86
CA ILE A 754 -25.00 15.00 4.25
C ILE A 754 -24.05 14.72 5.41
N GLU A 755 -22.86 15.32 5.36
CA GLU A 755 -21.91 15.26 6.46
C GLU A 755 -22.26 16.27 7.56
N PRO A 756 -22.10 15.90 8.85
CA PRO A 756 -22.34 16.81 9.95
C PRO A 756 -21.31 17.95 9.96
N ILE A 757 -21.72 19.12 10.44
CA ILE A 757 -20.82 20.26 10.66
C ILE A 757 -20.09 20.02 11.98
N THR A 758 -19.06 19.18 11.94
CA THR A 758 -18.26 18.81 13.10
C THR A 758 -16.79 18.89 12.73
N LYS A 759 -16.04 19.73 13.45
CA LYS A 759 -14.60 19.85 13.23
C LYS A 759 -13.89 18.53 13.57
N THR A 760 -12.86 18.20 12.80
CA THR A 760 -11.87 17.18 13.18
C THR A 760 -10.73 17.82 13.98
N ASN A 761 -10.07 17.05 14.84
CA ASN A 761 -8.77 17.44 15.42
C ASN A 761 -7.59 16.83 14.65
N ARG A 762 -7.85 16.09 13.56
CA ARG A 762 -6.82 15.42 12.73
C ARG A 762 -6.27 16.39 11.68
N THR A 763 -5.76 17.52 12.15
CA THR A 763 -5.36 18.66 11.32
C THR A 763 -3.89 18.69 10.95
N ILE A 764 -3.14 17.60 11.17
CA ILE A 764 -1.74 17.51 10.79
C ILE A 764 -1.59 17.82 9.29
N ASN A 765 -0.65 18.71 8.95
CA ASN A 765 -0.40 19.29 7.63
C ASN A 765 -1.47 20.27 7.11
N CYS A 766 -2.51 20.57 7.88
CA CYS A 766 -3.50 21.59 7.51
C CYS A 766 -3.05 22.99 7.97
N PHE A 767 -3.38 24.00 7.17
CA PHE A 767 -3.26 25.42 7.55
C PHE A 767 -4.48 25.84 8.38
N THR A 768 -4.30 25.99 9.69
CA THR A 768 -5.40 26.14 10.65
C THR A 768 -5.72 27.60 10.97
N GLY A 769 -4.85 28.54 10.64
CA GLY A 769 -5.14 29.95 10.81
C GLY A 769 -4.01 30.88 10.40
N SER A 770 -4.28 32.18 10.45
CA SER A 770 -3.28 33.21 10.22
C SER A 770 -3.59 34.52 10.93
N LYS A 771 -2.58 35.40 10.99
CA LYS A 771 -2.71 36.82 11.31
C LYS A 771 -2.07 37.61 10.19
N VAL A 772 -2.78 38.56 9.59
CA VAL A 772 -2.24 39.44 8.55
C VAL A 772 -2.29 40.89 9.01
N ARG A 773 -1.15 41.57 9.00
CA ARG A 773 -1.03 42.95 9.46
C ARG A 773 -1.80 43.90 8.56
N VAL A 774 -2.51 44.84 9.16
CA VAL A 774 -3.04 46.03 8.47
C VAL A 774 -1.89 47.01 8.22
N LEU A 775 -1.62 47.31 6.95
CA LEU A 775 -0.47 48.15 6.59
C LEU A 775 -0.57 49.53 7.23
N GLY A 776 0.52 49.97 7.86
CA GLY A 776 0.59 51.26 8.55
C GLY A 776 0.13 51.24 10.01
N THR A 777 -0.37 50.11 10.54
CA THR A 777 -0.75 49.96 11.96
C THR A 777 -0.06 48.74 12.60
N ASN A 778 -0.23 48.57 13.92
CA ASN A 778 0.11 47.34 14.62
C ASN A 778 -1.02 46.31 14.72
N ASP A 779 -2.16 46.58 14.08
CA ASP A 779 -3.32 45.70 14.10
C ASP A 779 -3.18 44.54 13.10
N PHE A 780 -3.79 43.40 13.43
CA PHE A 780 -3.83 42.21 12.60
C PHE A 780 -5.26 41.74 12.38
N LEU A 781 -5.58 41.40 11.13
CA LEU A 781 -6.75 40.62 10.78
C LEU A 781 -6.46 39.14 11.04
N LYS A 782 -7.29 38.50 11.86
CA LYS A 782 -7.10 37.12 12.32
C LYS A 782 -8.03 36.19 11.55
N THR A 783 -7.53 35.02 11.19
CA THR A 783 -8.30 33.97 10.50
C THR A 783 -8.11 32.63 11.19
N THR A 784 -9.18 31.85 11.36
CA THR A 784 -9.16 30.45 11.80
C THR A 784 -9.96 29.60 10.84
N ILE A 785 -9.39 28.47 10.42
CA ILE A 785 -9.98 27.54 9.45
C ILE A 785 -10.18 26.19 10.11
N TYR A 786 -11.43 25.77 10.26
CA TYR A 786 -11.81 24.45 10.73
C TYR A 786 -11.99 23.48 9.56
N TYR A 787 -11.63 22.21 9.77
CA TYR A 787 -11.69 21.15 8.78
C TYR A 787 -12.61 20.03 9.22
N ASP A 788 -13.15 19.27 8.27
CA ASP A 788 -13.83 18.00 8.54
C ASP A 788 -12.87 16.80 8.50
N GLU A 789 -13.36 15.59 8.81
CA GLU A 789 -12.57 14.35 8.79
C GLU A 789 -11.96 14.00 7.41
N SER A 790 -12.48 14.59 6.33
CA SER A 790 -11.98 14.43 4.96
C SER A 790 -10.95 15.50 4.57
N GLY A 791 -10.57 16.40 5.50
CA GLY A 791 -9.61 17.47 5.27
C GLY A 791 -10.16 18.63 4.44
N ARG A 792 -11.49 18.74 4.27
CA ARG A 792 -12.14 19.84 3.55
C ARG A 792 -12.39 21.00 4.50
N VAL A 793 -12.36 22.24 3.99
CA VAL A 793 -12.62 23.44 4.79
C VAL A 793 -14.08 23.46 5.24
N LEU A 794 -14.30 23.20 6.52
CA LEU A 794 -15.62 23.17 7.13
C LEU A 794 -16.11 24.58 7.48
N GLN A 795 -15.25 25.41 8.09
CA GLN A 795 -15.63 26.76 8.48
C GLN A 795 -14.40 27.68 8.46
N SER A 796 -14.56 28.88 7.93
CA SER A 796 -13.55 29.95 8.00
C SER A 796 -14.13 31.10 8.79
N LEU A 797 -13.43 31.55 9.83
CA LEU A 797 -13.76 32.74 10.59
C LEU A 797 -12.63 33.75 10.41
N SER A 798 -12.93 34.94 9.91
CA SER A 798 -11.94 35.96 9.61
C SER A 798 -12.39 37.35 10.06
N ASP A 799 -11.48 38.14 10.62
CA ASP A 799 -11.73 39.56 10.84
C ASP A 799 -11.83 40.31 9.51
N ASN A 800 -12.76 41.26 9.43
CA ASN A 800 -12.90 42.17 8.29
C ASN A 800 -12.38 43.57 8.64
N TYR A 801 -12.15 44.39 7.61
CA TYR A 801 -11.58 45.75 7.75
C TYR A 801 -12.45 46.72 8.57
N LYS A 802 -13.70 46.37 8.87
CA LYS A 802 -14.62 47.17 9.70
C LYS A 802 -14.63 46.73 11.16
N ASN A 803 -13.68 45.89 11.59
CA ASN A 803 -13.65 45.30 12.93
C ASN A 803 -14.83 44.35 13.23
N GLY A 804 -15.44 43.79 12.18
CA GLY A 804 -16.42 42.70 12.30
C GLY A 804 -15.77 41.34 12.03
N GLU A 805 -16.52 40.27 12.29
CA GLU A 805 -16.12 38.91 11.96
C GLU A 805 -16.99 38.37 10.82
N ASP A 806 -16.34 37.84 9.79
CA ASP A 806 -16.96 37.13 8.70
C ASP A 806 -16.82 35.61 8.97
N VAL A 807 -17.93 34.90 8.91
CA VAL A 807 -18.00 33.45 9.12
C VAL A 807 -18.58 32.79 7.88
N THR A 808 -17.77 31.95 7.23
CA THR A 808 -18.23 31.10 6.12
C THR A 808 -18.26 29.66 6.60
N THR A 809 -19.42 29.01 6.58
CA THR A 809 -19.59 27.60 6.93
C THR A 809 -20.00 26.82 5.69
N ASN A 810 -19.22 25.78 5.36
CA ASN A 810 -19.52 24.86 4.28
C ASN A 810 -20.11 23.58 4.86
N GLN A 811 -21.13 23.05 4.21
CA GLN A 811 -21.60 21.71 4.47
C GLN A 811 -21.53 20.87 3.21
N TYR A 812 -21.03 19.65 3.38
CA TYR A 812 -20.75 18.75 2.28
C TYR A 812 -21.69 17.57 2.24
N HIS A 813 -21.89 17.04 1.05
CA HIS A 813 -22.36 15.70 0.81
C HIS A 813 -21.21 14.70 0.99
N PHE A 814 -21.54 13.44 1.24
CA PHE A 814 -20.59 12.32 1.32
C PHE A 814 -19.62 12.28 0.14
N ASP A 815 -20.13 12.50 -1.07
CA ASP A 815 -19.37 12.44 -2.33
C ASP A 815 -18.45 13.64 -2.60
N GLY A 816 -18.34 14.60 -1.67
CA GLY A 816 -17.46 15.76 -1.85
C GLY A 816 -18.18 17.05 -2.23
N ARG A 817 -19.41 16.98 -2.76
CA ARG A 817 -20.12 18.18 -3.23
C ARG A 817 -20.48 19.11 -2.08
N ILE A 818 -20.40 20.42 -2.33
CA ILE A 818 -20.92 21.43 -1.40
C ILE A 818 -22.45 21.43 -1.52
N MET A 819 -23.13 21.20 -0.40
CA MET A 819 -24.58 21.25 -0.31
C MET A 819 -25.04 22.65 0.09
N SER A 820 -24.42 23.25 1.10
CA SER A 820 -24.72 24.63 1.49
C SER A 820 -23.46 25.40 1.83
N VAL A 821 -23.51 26.71 1.60
CA VAL A 821 -22.57 27.68 2.11
C VAL A 821 -23.38 28.73 2.83
N SER A 822 -23.07 28.96 4.11
CA SER A 822 -23.62 30.09 4.86
C SER A 822 -22.51 31.10 5.08
N ALA A 823 -22.73 32.34 4.65
CA ALA A 823 -21.78 33.43 4.80
C ALA A 823 -22.41 34.52 5.67
N LYS A 824 -21.97 34.60 6.92
CA LYS A 824 -22.38 35.65 7.85
C LYS A 824 -21.34 36.75 7.87
N HIS A 825 -21.74 37.98 7.57
CA HIS A 825 -20.87 39.14 7.62
C HIS A 825 -21.19 40.01 8.84
N GLY A 826 -20.24 40.11 9.77
CA GLY A 826 -20.38 40.96 10.94
C GLY A 826 -20.03 42.43 10.63
N ASN A 827 -20.87 43.36 11.07
CA ASN A 827 -20.50 44.78 11.21
C ASN A 827 -20.70 45.18 12.67
N PRO A 828 -19.75 45.86 13.33
CA PRO A 828 -20.00 46.40 14.67
C PRO A 828 -21.26 47.26 14.69
N GLY A 829 -22.26 46.83 15.47
CA GLY A 829 -23.52 47.55 15.67
C GLY A 829 -24.72 47.11 14.82
N ASN A 830 -24.58 46.17 13.87
CA ASN A 830 -25.71 45.50 13.18
C ASN A 830 -25.23 44.19 12.55
N THR A 831 -25.69 43.04 13.07
CA THR A 831 -25.55 41.74 12.39
C THR A 831 -26.64 41.63 11.31
N PHE A 832 -26.25 41.60 10.04
CA PHE A 832 -27.11 41.12 8.97
C PHE A 832 -26.71 39.68 8.65
N ASP A 833 -27.61 38.74 8.93
CA ASP A 833 -27.52 37.36 8.43
C ASP A 833 -28.11 37.35 7.00
N ALA A 834 -27.35 36.84 6.03
CA ALA A 834 -27.79 36.67 4.65
C ALA A 834 -27.62 35.22 4.21
#